data_AF-A0A2E7M5M9-F1
#
_entry.id   AF-A0A2E7M5M9-F1
#
_cell.length_a   1.000
_cell.length_b   1.000
_cell.length_c   1.000
_cell.angle_alpha   90.00
_cell.angle_beta   90.00
_cell.angle_gamma   90.00
#
_symmetry.space_group_name_H-M   'P 1'
#
loop_
_entity.id
_entity.type
_entity.pdbx_description
1 polymer ?
#
loop_
_entity_poly.entity_id
_entity_poly.type
_entity_poly.pdbx_seq_one_letter_code
_entity_poly.pdbx_strand_id
1 'polypeptide(L)'
;MMQLRARGGRCPLVLRVVPFLLQFSLVLALLVGAGCADWTGIYGNSGSGGDGTGVDDDDDDDDTGDDDTGDDDTGDDGTGDDDTGDDDTGDDDTGDDGSDDDDVVPGAVTCSPSLTNLSLTAGITQDVQLTASADGVPAVGVDWTVITGPGTVDASGLFTSSPDVGGEATVQAYLGGEVGHCIIEMTMDGDQNETSDAGLPGGFDSATVDVDDGCAAEILYPLQDSVMPGSFAPPVIQWQSAGHSHHALTLASQWTSVTVYLTGDSYTPSQEQWQGLTIYDPGDTVTISLVSGTWTGTGFSGQVCTASEDIEVDVVDATINGTIIYWATQALGASTKAISFDANSMPVNSSAGLQASICHGCHQVNLGNPMKMTYGPGMPGTTALVDLSSPATILQQWGGFLTMVDYGAPDNTGAYVVAGQSGFAGSALKLFSATSGSELGTISTAKAAAMPNWSPDGAKIVYVGCDGGASALGAQDCDLYTQDWDPATETFSNEQLLASSVDGETLYYPSFSADSQWIAYNRAEQYDYVNSDGDTVTASSNNNERAKLMLIAASGGPQIELAQANGVGDLTNSWPRWAPVAGGTGWLAWGSKRAYGHTVVGTPQLWVSQIDFSLADAGADPSQPPVWIPGQLTSEGNHTPTWLPRYNN
;
A
#
# COMPACT_ATOMS: atom_id res chain seq x y z
N MET A 1 43.03 57.14 -19.14
CA MET A 1 43.14 56.11 -20.20
C MET A 1 42.31 54.94 -19.69
N MET A 2 41.18 54.52 -20.25
CA MET A 2 40.64 54.55 -21.61
C MET A 2 39.10 54.73 -21.53
N GLN A 3 38.54 55.48 -22.48
CA GLN A 3 37.12 55.88 -22.57
C GLN A 3 36.21 54.79 -23.17
N LEU A 4 34.89 54.95 -22.96
CA LEU A 4 33.76 54.99 -23.93
C LEU A 4 32.52 54.32 -23.30
N ARG A 5 31.25 54.65 -23.54
CA ARG A 5 30.47 55.83 -23.98
C ARG A 5 29.00 55.36 -23.93
N ALA A 6 28.07 56.24 -23.57
CA ALA A 6 26.63 55.96 -23.54
C ALA A 6 25.96 55.83 -24.92
N ARG A 7 24.76 55.22 -24.95
CA ARG A 7 23.55 55.52 -25.78
C ARG A 7 22.41 54.64 -25.22
N GLY A 8 21.17 55.05 -24.95
CA GLY A 8 20.38 56.19 -25.41
C GLY A 8 19.13 55.66 -26.14
N GLY A 9 17.94 55.76 -25.55
CA GLY A 9 16.65 55.44 -26.20
C GLY A 9 15.45 55.84 -25.33
N ARG A 10 14.76 56.92 -25.73
CA ARG A 10 13.52 57.51 -25.16
C ARG A 10 12.29 56.80 -25.75
N CYS A 11 11.26 56.41 -24.95
CA CYS A 11 9.93 57.04 -24.72
C CYS A 11 9.01 57.16 -25.97
N PRO A 12 7.66 57.35 -25.90
CA PRO A 12 6.66 57.29 -24.80
C PRO A 12 5.27 56.66 -25.21
N LEU A 13 4.29 56.53 -24.30
CA LEU A 13 2.87 56.99 -24.38
C LEU A 13 1.98 56.23 -23.36
N VAL A 14 1.51 56.89 -22.29
CA VAL A 14 0.20 57.57 -22.10
C VAL A 14 -0.80 56.70 -21.33
N LEU A 15 -0.98 57.04 -20.04
CA LEU A 15 -2.13 56.67 -19.23
C LEU A 15 -2.99 57.92 -19.03
N ARG A 16 -4.29 57.83 -19.36
CA ARG A 16 -5.31 58.84 -19.04
C ARG A 16 -5.84 58.58 -17.63
N VAL A 17 -5.93 59.65 -16.85
CA VAL A 17 -6.61 59.70 -15.54
C VAL A 17 -7.85 60.59 -15.67
N VAL A 18 -9.00 60.11 -15.19
CA VAL A 18 -10.08 60.95 -14.61
C VAL A 18 -10.73 60.17 -13.45
N PRO A 19 -11.09 60.82 -12.31
CA PRO A 19 -11.26 60.18 -11.00
C PRO A 19 -12.72 60.14 -10.51
N PHE A 20 -13.02 59.33 -9.48
CA PHE A 20 -14.06 59.63 -8.47
C PHE A 20 -13.79 58.91 -7.13
N LEU A 21 -14.22 59.57 -6.05
CA LEU A 21 -13.78 59.49 -4.65
C LEU A 21 -14.51 58.47 -3.74
N LEU A 22 -13.86 58.20 -2.58
CA LEU A 22 -14.35 57.79 -1.23
C LEU A 22 -14.80 56.30 -1.11
N GLN A 23 -14.40 55.50 -0.10
CA GLN A 23 -14.09 55.77 1.31
C GLN A 23 -13.50 54.49 2.00
N PHE A 24 -12.74 54.70 3.09
CA PHE A 24 -12.35 53.76 4.17
C PHE A 24 -11.11 52.82 4.07
N SER A 25 -10.20 53.08 5.03
CA SER A 25 -9.38 52.15 5.82
C SER A 25 -8.08 51.58 5.26
N LEU A 26 -7.03 52.39 5.42
CA LEU A 26 -5.77 52.06 6.10
C LEU A 26 -5.45 50.57 6.34
N VAL A 27 -4.89 49.90 5.33
CA VAL A 27 -3.96 48.78 5.53
C VAL A 27 -2.74 49.10 4.68
N LEU A 28 -1.65 49.46 5.35
CA LEU A 28 -0.36 49.71 4.74
C LEU A 28 0.22 48.37 4.30
N ALA A 29 0.36 48.22 2.98
CA ALA A 29 1.15 47.21 2.34
C ALA A 29 2.59 47.21 2.87
N LEU A 30 3.14 46.04 3.14
CA LEU A 30 4.57 45.78 3.02
C LEU A 30 4.78 44.31 2.62
N LEU A 31 5.37 44.17 1.43
CA LEU A 31 6.14 43.04 0.89
C LEU A 31 5.37 41.87 0.27
N VAL A 32 5.03 42.09 -0.99
CA VAL A 32 5.11 41.09 -2.06
C VAL A 32 6.58 40.69 -2.23
N GLY A 33 6.88 39.41 -2.07
CA GLY A 33 8.17 38.81 -2.37
C GLY A 33 8.48 37.63 -1.46
N ALA A 34 7.90 36.46 -1.74
CA ALA A 34 8.35 35.20 -1.16
C ALA A 34 8.30 34.12 -2.25
N GLY A 35 9.49 33.74 -2.71
CA GLY A 35 9.72 32.44 -3.33
C GLY A 35 9.74 31.37 -2.24
N CYS A 36 9.60 30.13 -2.69
CA CYS A 36 9.57 28.90 -1.90
C CYS A 36 10.70 28.84 -0.87
N ALA A 37 10.35 28.54 0.38
CA ALA A 37 11.26 28.09 1.42
C ALA A 37 10.48 27.19 2.37
N ASP A 38 11.14 26.12 2.77
CA ASP A 38 10.66 25.03 3.62
C ASP A 38 9.96 25.52 4.89
N TRP A 39 8.84 24.87 5.19
CA TRP A 39 7.98 25.22 6.31
C TRP A 39 8.48 24.52 7.58
N THR A 40 9.61 25.01 8.10
CA THR A 40 10.07 24.74 9.47
C THR A 40 10.26 26.09 10.16
N GLY A 41 9.40 26.39 11.13
CA GLY A 41 9.67 27.49 12.06
C GLY A 41 8.46 28.33 12.41
N ILE A 42 7.66 27.88 13.39
CA ILE A 42 7.11 28.75 14.43
C ILE A 42 7.12 27.97 15.75
N TYR A 43 7.66 28.61 16.80
CA TYR A 43 7.69 28.25 18.24
C TYR A 43 8.98 27.64 18.80
N GLY A 44 9.97 28.52 19.01
CA GLY A 44 10.92 28.41 20.11
C GLY A 44 10.97 29.74 20.88
N ASN A 45 10.72 29.70 22.19
CA ASN A 45 11.47 30.43 23.24
C ASN A 45 10.62 30.70 24.50
N SER A 46 11.02 30.08 25.61
CA SER A 46 11.23 30.79 26.88
C SER A 46 12.25 30.02 27.73
N GLY A 47 13.50 30.49 27.75
CA GLY A 47 14.55 29.96 28.61
C GLY A 47 14.62 30.58 30.02
N SER A 48 15.27 29.85 30.92
CA SER A 48 16.19 30.23 32.04
C SER A 48 16.06 29.15 33.12
N GLY A 49 17.07 28.33 33.46
CA GLY A 49 18.43 28.66 33.88
C GLY A 49 18.51 28.55 35.41
N GLY A 50 19.22 27.54 35.94
CA GLY A 50 19.37 27.35 37.39
C GLY A 50 19.95 25.98 37.84
N ASP A 51 21.24 25.84 37.64
CA ASP A 51 22.26 25.03 38.33
C ASP A 51 21.99 24.56 39.79
N GLY A 52 22.32 23.30 40.09
CA GLY A 52 22.43 22.77 41.46
C GLY A 52 22.78 21.28 41.56
N THR A 53 23.93 20.99 42.15
CA THR A 53 24.64 19.70 42.34
C THR A 53 24.16 18.84 43.52
N GLY A 54 24.43 17.51 43.49
CA GLY A 54 24.41 16.58 44.65
C GLY A 54 23.68 15.27 44.30
N VAL A 55 24.30 14.14 43.91
CA VAL A 55 25.11 13.12 44.64
C VAL A 55 24.40 12.48 45.85
N ASP A 56 24.52 11.14 45.91
CA ASP A 56 24.24 10.15 46.97
C ASP A 56 22.78 9.65 47.04
N ASP A 57 22.44 8.39 47.29
CA ASP A 57 23.05 7.06 47.31
C ASP A 57 21.93 6.10 47.78
N ASP A 58 22.11 4.80 47.54
CA ASP A 58 21.63 3.64 48.32
C ASP A 58 20.18 3.09 48.19
N ASP A 59 20.19 1.79 47.84
CA ASP A 59 19.54 0.64 48.50
C ASP A 59 17.99 0.57 48.61
N ASP A 60 17.39 -0.47 48.04
CA ASP A 60 17.21 -1.74 48.75
C ASP A 60 16.44 -2.78 47.90
N ASP A 61 16.86 -4.01 48.10
CA ASP A 61 16.41 -5.28 47.52
C ASP A 61 15.02 -5.77 48.02
N ASP A 62 14.60 -6.87 47.40
CA ASP A 62 13.89 -8.03 47.98
C ASP A 62 12.35 -8.09 47.97
N ASP A 63 11.87 -8.99 47.08
CA ASP A 63 11.38 -10.34 47.44
C ASP A 63 9.91 -10.73 47.16
N THR A 64 9.83 -11.87 46.44
CA THR A 64 8.94 -13.03 46.63
C THR A 64 7.46 -12.99 46.21
N GLY A 65 7.03 -14.05 45.52
CA GLY A 65 5.63 -14.48 45.54
C GLY A 65 5.19 -15.39 44.41
N ASP A 66 5.56 -16.66 44.52
CA ASP A 66 5.18 -17.83 43.72
C ASP A 66 3.64 -18.15 43.66
N ASP A 67 3.32 -18.93 42.62
CA ASP A 67 2.30 -20.01 42.49
C ASP A 67 0.78 -19.71 42.55
N ASP A 68 0.06 -20.09 41.47
CA ASP A 68 -0.75 -21.33 41.50
C ASP A 68 -1.36 -21.71 40.13
N THR A 69 -1.15 -22.97 39.79
CA THR A 69 -1.73 -23.78 38.72
C THR A 69 -3.19 -24.14 38.98
N GLY A 70 -4.03 -24.24 37.93
CA GLY A 70 -5.39 -24.77 38.03
C GLY A 70 -5.94 -25.24 36.67
N ASP A 71 -5.74 -26.53 36.43
CA ASP A 71 -6.25 -27.36 35.32
C ASP A 71 -7.77 -27.64 35.40
N ASP A 72 -8.29 -28.09 34.24
CA ASP A 72 -9.44 -28.98 33.99
C ASP A 72 -10.89 -28.51 34.21
N ASP A 73 -11.69 -28.50 33.14
CA ASP A 73 -12.75 -29.52 32.99
C ASP A 73 -13.42 -29.51 31.60
N THR A 74 -13.39 -30.69 30.97
CA THR A 74 -14.13 -31.12 29.79
C THR A 74 -15.61 -31.36 30.10
N GLY A 75 -16.52 -30.94 29.22
CA GLY A 75 -17.95 -31.30 29.28
C GLY A 75 -18.54 -31.40 27.88
N ASP A 76 -18.68 -32.63 27.41
CA ASP A 76 -19.32 -33.08 26.17
C ASP A 76 -20.54 -33.91 26.55
N ASP A 77 -21.74 -33.48 26.15
CA ASP A 77 -22.93 -34.33 26.04
C ASP A 77 -24.18 -33.58 25.52
N GLY A 78 -24.87 -34.18 24.55
CA GLY A 78 -26.33 -34.03 24.46
C GLY A 78 -26.97 -34.03 23.07
N THR A 79 -26.93 -35.18 22.39
CA THR A 79 -27.87 -35.55 21.31
C THR A 79 -29.33 -35.47 21.75
N GLY A 80 -30.22 -35.04 20.85
CA GLY A 80 -31.67 -35.13 21.03
C GLY A 80 -32.44 -34.85 19.74
N ASP A 81 -32.62 -35.89 18.92
CA ASP A 81 -33.72 -35.99 17.96
C ASP A 81 -35.06 -36.08 18.71
N ASP A 82 -36.12 -35.52 18.12
CA ASP A 82 -37.34 -36.24 17.74
C ASP A 82 -38.57 -35.32 17.60
N ASP A 83 -39.23 -35.53 16.47
CA ASP A 83 -40.69 -35.69 16.33
C ASP A 83 -41.63 -34.54 15.90
N THR A 84 -42.07 -34.71 14.64
CA THR A 84 -43.47 -34.91 14.19
C THR A 84 -44.39 -33.71 13.99
N GLY A 85 -45.04 -33.72 12.83
CA GLY A 85 -46.23 -32.92 12.54
C GLY A 85 -46.65 -32.99 11.08
N ASP A 86 -47.08 -34.18 10.65
CA ASP A 86 -47.88 -34.44 9.45
C ASP A 86 -49.16 -33.60 9.45
N ASP A 87 -49.68 -33.28 8.24
CA ASP A 87 -51.11 -33.25 7.86
C ASP A 87 -51.30 -32.33 6.63
N ASP A 88 -51.51 -32.92 5.44
CA ASP A 88 -52.81 -32.82 4.76
C ASP A 88 -52.82 -33.56 3.41
N THR A 89 -53.64 -34.61 3.40
CA THR A 89 -54.08 -35.42 2.27
C THR A 89 -55.12 -34.70 1.42
N GLY A 90 -55.07 -34.88 0.09
CA GLY A 90 -56.15 -34.48 -0.81
C GLY A 90 -55.95 -35.03 -2.22
N ASP A 91 -56.41 -36.25 -2.40
CA ASP A 91 -56.35 -37.12 -3.59
C ASP A 91 -57.36 -36.71 -4.69
N ASP A 92 -57.16 -37.31 -5.88
CA ASP A 92 -58.14 -37.66 -6.94
C ASP A 92 -57.92 -37.07 -8.36
N ASP A 93 -57.34 -37.95 -9.18
CA ASP A 93 -57.85 -38.46 -10.48
C ASP A 93 -57.84 -37.61 -11.76
N THR A 94 -57.04 -38.06 -12.74
CA THR A 94 -57.46 -38.76 -13.99
C THR A 94 -56.32 -38.66 -15.03
N GLY A 95 -55.69 -39.77 -15.43
CA GLY A 95 -55.88 -40.45 -16.73
C GLY A 95 -55.45 -39.57 -17.92
N ASP A 96 -54.45 -39.91 -18.75
CA ASP A 96 -54.28 -41.18 -19.48
C ASP A 96 -52.92 -41.17 -20.24
N ASP A 97 -52.55 -42.35 -20.74
CA ASP A 97 -51.76 -42.68 -21.93
C ASP A 97 -50.34 -42.08 -22.26
N GLY A 98 -49.31 -42.77 -21.76
CA GLY A 98 -48.47 -43.66 -22.61
C GLY A 98 -47.38 -43.08 -23.52
N SER A 99 -46.11 -43.18 -23.10
CA SER A 99 -45.07 -43.95 -23.81
C SER A 99 -43.81 -44.06 -22.95
N ASP A 100 -43.39 -45.30 -22.70
CA ASP A 100 -42.04 -45.68 -22.25
C ASP A 100 -40.98 -45.32 -23.32
N ASP A 101 -39.71 -45.29 -22.89
CA ASP A 101 -38.43 -45.00 -23.57
C ASP A 101 -38.06 -43.49 -23.54
N ASP A 102 -37.09 -42.98 -22.78
CA ASP A 102 -35.94 -43.56 -22.08
C ASP A 102 -35.68 -42.69 -20.83
N ASP A 103 -35.88 -43.24 -19.64
CA ASP A 103 -35.36 -42.63 -18.41
C ASP A 103 -33.86 -42.96 -18.37
N VAL A 104 -33.07 -42.18 -19.11
CA VAL A 104 -31.62 -42.15 -18.99
C VAL A 104 -31.34 -41.65 -17.58
N VAL A 105 -31.01 -42.56 -16.67
CA VAL A 105 -30.24 -42.22 -15.48
C VAL A 105 -29.06 -41.38 -15.99
N PRO A 106 -28.90 -40.10 -15.63
CA PRO A 106 -27.83 -39.30 -16.20
C PRO A 106 -26.49 -39.91 -15.78
N GLY A 107 -25.79 -40.51 -16.73
CA GLY A 107 -24.38 -40.80 -16.56
C GLY A 107 -23.59 -39.54 -16.37
N ALA A 108 -22.53 -39.64 -15.58
CA ALA A 108 -21.54 -38.58 -15.45
C ALA A 108 -21.09 -38.11 -16.85
N VAL A 109 -21.29 -36.81 -17.12
CA VAL A 109 -20.74 -36.16 -18.31
C VAL A 109 -19.23 -36.22 -18.22
N THR A 110 -18.59 -36.73 -19.26
CA THR A 110 -17.13 -36.80 -19.36
C THR A 110 -16.67 -35.90 -20.49
N CYS A 111 -15.61 -35.13 -20.23
CA CYS A 111 -14.97 -34.28 -21.22
C CYS A 111 -13.68 -34.95 -21.72
N SER A 112 -13.45 -34.95 -23.03
CA SER A 112 -12.31 -35.61 -23.67
C SER A 112 -11.66 -34.73 -24.75
N PRO A 113 -10.31 -34.65 -24.80
CA PRO A 113 -9.34 -35.29 -23.90
C PRO A 113 -9.40 -34.68 -22.49
N SER A 114 -9.27 -35.50 -21.44
CA SER A 114 -9.33 -34.99 -20.06
C SER A 114 -8.17 -34.08 -19.69
N LEU A 115 -7.01 -34.26 -20.34
CA LEU A 115 -5.83 -33.41 -20.23
C LEU A 115 -5.20 -33.25 -21.62
N THR A 116 -4.83 -32.02 -21.97
CA THR A 116 -4.10 -31.68 -23.20
C THR A 116 -2.94 -30.74 -22.87
N ASN A 117 -1.75 -31.01 -23.41
CA ASN A 117 -0.57 -30.18 -23.20
C ASN A 117 -0.19 -29.48 -24.50
N LEU A 118 -0.02 -28.15 -24.43
CA LEU A 118 0.32 -27.30 -25.56
C LEU A 118 1.64 -26.57 -25.28
N SER A 119 2.50 -26.49 -26.29
CA SER A 119 3.66 -25.61 -26.28
C SER A 119 3.41 -24.48 -27.27
N LEU A 120 3.16 -23.28 -26.74
CA LEU A 120 2.78 -22.09 -27.46
C LEU A 120 4.02 -21.27 -27.83
N THR A 121 3.93 -20.58 -28.97
CA THR A 121 4.85 -19.51 -29.34
C THR A 121 4.09 -18.20 -29.25
N ALA A 122 4.68 -17.19 -28.60
CA ALA A 122 4.03 -15.88 -28.46
C ALA A 122 3.50 -15.34 -29.80
N GLY A 123 2.27 -14.83 -29.79
CA GLY A 123 1.53 -14.35 -30.95
C GLY A 123 0.82 -15.44 -31.79
N ILE A 124 0.93 -16.72 -31.43
CA ILE A 124 0.33 -17.84 -32.16
C ILE A 124 -0.67 -18.59 -31.28
N THR A 125 -1.92 -18.70 -31.73
CA THR A 125 -2.94 -19.53 -31.07
C THR A 125 -2.88 -20.99 -31.55
N GLN A 126 -3.27 -21.91 -30.68
CA GLN A 126 -3.49 -23.31 -31.03
C GLN A 126 -4.91 -23.72 -30.63
N ASP A 127 -5.51 -24.58 -31.46
CA ASP A 127 -6.88 -25.05 -31.25
C ASP A 127 -6.89 -26.51 -30.80
N VAL A 128 -7.77 -26.82 -29.84
CA VAL A 128 -8.03 -28.16 -29.34
C VAL A 128 -9.52 -28.45 -29.45
N GLN A 129 -9.88 -29.47 -30.23
CA GLN A 129 -11.26 -29.92 -30.29
C GLN A 129 -11.58 -30.79 -29.06
N LEU A 130 -12.46 -30.28 -28.21
CA LEU A 130 -13.02 -31.02 -27.09
C LEU A 130 -14.31 -31.71 -27.50
N THR A 131 -14.59 -32.82 -26.82
CA THR A 131 -15.82 -33.60 -27.00
C THR A 131 -16.34 -34.01 -25.64
N ALA A 132 -17.66 -34.09 -25.49
CA ALA A 132 -18.27 -34.61 -24.28
C ALA A 132 -19.05 -35.90 -24.57
N SER A 133 -19.12 -36.78 -23.57
CA SER A 133 -19.94 -37.99 -23.63
C SER A 133 -20.73 -38.18 -22.35
N ALA A 134 -21.98 -38.61 -22.47
CA ALA A 134 -22.84 -39.03 -21.36
C ALA A 134 -22.98 -40.55 -21.45
N ASP A 135 -22.66 -41.26 -20.36
CA ASP A 135 -22.64 -42.74 -20.35
C ASP A 135 -21.79 -43.39 -21.46
N GLY A 136 -20.73 -42.70 -21.89
CA GLY A 136 -19.86 -43.17 -22.99
C GLY A 136 -20.45 -43.00 -24.40
N VAL A 137 -21.59 -42.31 -24.53
CA VAL A 137 -22.19 -41.93 -25.82
C VAL A 137 -21.89 -40.45 -26.10
N PRO A 138 -21.44 -40.08 -27.32
CA PRO A 138 -21.21 -38.69 -27.68
C PRO A 138 -22.43 -37.81 -27.38
N ALA A 139 -22.23 -36.79 -26.57
CA ALA A 139 -23.27 -35.85 -26.18
C ALA A 139 -23.50 -34.79 -27.25
N VAL A 140 -24.74 -34.34 -27.38
CA VAL A 140 -25.15 -33.21 -28.24
C VAL A 140 -25.85 -32.16 -27.39
N GLY A 141 -25.74 -30.88 -27.76
CA GLY A 141 -26.33 -29.79 -26.97
C GLY A 141 -25.58 -29.51 -25.66
N VAL A 142 -24.26 -29.71 -25.66
CA VAL A 142 -23.37 -29.45 -24.53
C VAL A 142 -23.06 -27.95 -24.47
N ASP A 143 -23.20 -27.37 -23.28
CA ASP A 143 -22.78 -26.00 -23.01
C ASP A 143 -21.32 -25.98 -22.58
N TRP A 144 -20.47 -25.33 -23.36
CA TRP A 144 -19.03 -25.23 -23.14
C TRP A 144 -18.65 -23.90 -22.51
N THR A 145 -17.79 -23.92 -21.49
CA THR A 145 -17.28 -22.69 -20.86
C THR A 145 -15.87 -22.91 -20.31
N VAL A 146 -14.97 -21.95 -20.53
CA VAL A 146 -13.71 -21.89 -19.78
C VAL A 146 -14.04 -21.31 -18.41
N ILE A 147 -13.88 -22.08 -17.34
CA ILE A 147 -14.22 -21.65 -15.98
C ILE A 147 -13.03 -21.04 -15.25
N THR A 148 -11.80 -21.45 -15.61
CA THR A 148 -10.54 -20.88 -15.13
C THR A 148 -9.48 -20.95 -16.22
N GLY A 149 -8.49 -20.06 -16.14
CA GLY A 149 -7.33 -20.05 -17.03
C GLY A 149 -7.50 -19.32 -18.36
N PRO A 150 -6.44 -19.26 -19.18
CA PRO A 150 -6.42 -18.48 -20.40
C PRO A 150 -7.04 -19.22 -21.59
N GLY A 151 -7.55 -18.47 -22.58
CA GLY A 151 -8.14 -19.01 -23.81
C GLY A 151 -9.66 -18.89 -23.87
N THR A 152 -10.25 -19.43 -24.93
CA THR A 152 -11.71 -19.40 -25.15
C THR A 152 -12.19 -20.75 -25.67
N VAL A 153 -13.46 -21.08 -25.45
CA VAL A 153 -14.11 -22.26 -26.05
C VAL A 153 -15.39 -21.84 -26.74
N ASP A 154 -15.61 -22.32 -27.95
CA ASP A 154 -16.85 -22.06 -28.69
C ASP A 154 -17.94 -23.11 -28.40
N ALA A 155 -19.14 -22.87 -28.94
CA ALA A 155 -20.29 -23.76 -28.74
C ALA A 155 -20.11 -25.17 -29.35
N SER A 156 -19.10 -25.38 -30.20
CA SER A 156 -18.75 -26.69 -30.75
C SER A 156 -17.76 -27.46 -29.89
N GLY A 157 -17.28 -26.87 -28.79
CA GLY A 157 -16.20 -27.42 -27.97
C GLY A 157 -14.82 -27.18 -28.57
N LEU A 158 -14.68 -26.27 -29.55
CA LEU A 158 -13.36 -25.88 -30.04
C LEU A 158 -12.74 -24.89 -29.06
N PHE A 159 -11.74 -25.34 -28.32
CA PHE A 159 -10.92 -24.47 -27.49
C PHE A 159 -9.83 -23.81 -28.35
N THR A 160 -9.61 -22.51 -28.15
CA THR A 160 -8.52 -21.73 -28.76
C THR A 160 -7.69 -21.11 -27.65
N SER A 161 -6.39 -21.40 -27.64
CA SER A 161 -5.43 -20.88 -26.65
C SER A 161 -5.28 -19.36 -26.76
N SER A 162 -4.82 -18.73 -25.68
CA SER A 162 -4.32 -17.36 -25.76
C SER A 162 -3.09 -17.28 -26.69
N PRO A 163 -2.92 -16.22 -27.49
CA PRO A 163 -1.69 -15.99 -28.23
C PRO A 163 -0.55 -15.47 -27.34
N ASP A 164 -0.86 -14.89 -26.19
CA ASP A 164 0.09 -14.05 -25.45
C ASP A 164 0.55 -14.65 -24.12
N VAL A 165 -0.10 -15.71 -23.62
CA VAL A 165 0.18 -16.27 -22.29
C VAL A 165 0.05 -17.79 -22.25
N GLY A 166 0.88 -18.44 -21.41
CA GLY A 166 0.69 -19.82 -20.96
C GLY A 166 -0.24 -19.89 -19.75
N GLY A 167 -0.41 -21.08 -19.18
CA GLY A 167 -1.19 -21.34 -17.98
C GLY A 167 -1.97 -22.65 -18.02
N GLU A 168 -2.73 -22.92 -16.97
CA GLU A 168 -3.68 -24.04 -16.91
C GLU A 168 -5.11 -23.54 -17.11
N ALA A 169 -5.82 -24.07 -18.12
CA ALA A 169 -7.22 -23.77 -18.36
C ALA A 169 -8.12 -24.97 -18.04
N THR A 170 -9.16 -24.74 -17.24
CA THR A 170 -10.22 -25.72 -17.02
C THR A 170 -11.44 -25.37 -17.87
N VAL A 171 -11.83 -26.31 -18.73
CA VAL A 171 -13.01 -26.20 -19.59
C VAL A 171 -14.11 -27.11 -19.06
N GLN A 172 -15.26 -26.53 -18.78
CA GLN A 172 -16.47 -27.21 -18.35
C GLN A 172 -17.35 -27.56 -19.56
N ALA A 173 -17.77 -28.82 -19.62
CA ALA A 173 -18.86 -29.32 -20.45
C ALA A 173 -20.08 -29.56 -19.56
N TYR A 174 -21.14 -28.77 -19.75
CA TYR A 174 -22.40 -28.90 -19.01
C TYR A 174 -23.49 -29.51 -19.89
N LEU A 175 -24.20 -30.50 -19.37
CA LEU A 175 -25.33 -31.13 -20.06
C LEU A 175 -26.36 -31.61 -19.04
N GLY A 176 -27.58 -31.04 -19.08
CA GLY A 176 -28.72 -31.58 -18.33
C GLY A 176 -28.57 -31.59 -16.80
N GLY A 177 -27.74 -30.71 -16.22
CA GLY A 177 -27.45 -30.68 -14.78
C GLY A 177 -26.13 -31.33 -14.38
N GLU A 178 -25.52 -32.10 -15.29
CA GLU A 178 -24.25 -32.79 -15.07
C GLU A 178 -23.07 -32.01 -15.68
N VAL A 179 -21.89 -32.17 -15.08
CA VAL A 179 -20.65 -31.49 -15.49
C VAL A 179 -19.51 -32.47 -15.76
N GLY A 180 -18.76 -32.23 -16.82
CA GLY A 180 -17.46 -32.87 -17.09
C GLY A 180 -16.39 -31.80 -17.32
N HIS A 181 -15.18 -32.02 -16.81
CA HIS A 181 -14.07 -31.06 -16.95
C HIS A 181 -12.96 -31.60 -17.84
N CYS A 182 -12.43 -30.76 -18.71
CA CYS A 182 -11.17 -30.96 -19.43
C CYS A 182 -10.14 -29.95 -18.93
N ILE A 183 -8.88 -30.38 -18.82
CA ILE A 183 -7.75 -29.52 -18.46
C ILE A 183 -6.87 -29.31 -19.68
N ILE A 184 -6.40 -28.09 -19.89
CA ILE A 184 -5.44 -27.73 -20.94
C ILE A 184 -4.26 -27.01 -20.28
N GLU A 185 -3.10 -27.67 -20.27
CA GLU A 185 -1.84 -27.10 -19.80
C GLU A 185 -1.10 -26.45 -20.97
N MET A 186 -0.76 -25.17 -20.85
CA MET A 186 -0.10 -24.40 -21.90
C MET A 186 1.21 -23.83 -21.38
N THR A 187 2.34 -24.28 -21.92
CA THR A 187 3.64 -23.60 -21.73
C THR A 187 3.85 -22.61 -22.87
N MET A 188 4.22 -21.37 -22.59
CA MET A 188 4.54 -20.36 -23.59
C MET A 188 6.01 -19.96 -23.50
N ASP A 189 6.68 -19.99 -24.64
CA ASP A 189 8.03 -19.44 -24.84
C ASP A 189 7.95 -18.40 -25.96
N GLY A 190 8.46 -17.19 -25.70
CA GLY A 190 8.36 -16.07 -26.60
C GLY A 190 9.59 -15.17 -26.62
N ASP A 191 10.02 -14.80 -27.81
CA ASP A 191 11.01 -13.75 -28.03
C ASP A 191 10.36 -12.47 -28.53
N GLN A 192 10.70 -11.34 -27.94
CA GLN A 192 10.33 -10.01 -28.42
C GLN A 192 11.58 -9.18 -28.69
N ASN A 193 11.80 -8.85 -29.96
CA ASN A 193 12.90 -7.99 -30.35
C ASN A 193 12.40 -6.55 -30.53
N GLU A 194 12.56 -5.74 -29.49
CA GLU A 194 12.22 -4.31 -29.49
C GLU A 194 13.28 -3.46 -30.20
N THR A 195 14.31 -4.09 -30.75
CA THR A 195 15.33 -3.43 -31.55
C THR A 195 15.02 -3.50 -33.05
N SER A 196 15.70 -2.65 -33.83
CA SER A 196 15.64 -2.72 -35.29
C SER A 196 16.55 -3.80 -35.90
N ASP A 197 17.31 -4.54 -35.08
CA ASP A 197 18.30 -5.52 -35.55
C ASP A 197 17.80 -6.96 -35.35
N ALA A 198 17.35 -7.58 -36.43
CA ALA A 198 16.86 -8.96 -36.44
C ALA A 198 17.95 -10.01 -36.13
N GLY A 199 19.23 -9.65 -36.17
CA GLY A 199 20.34 -10.55 -35.84
C GLY A 199 20.66 -10.63 -34.34
N LEU A 200 20.12 -9.71 -33.54
CA LEU A 200 20.44 -9.61 -32.11
C LEU A 200 20.01 -10.85 -31.29
N PRO A 201 18.78 -11.39 -31.43
CA PRO A 201 18.36 -12.58 -30.66
C PRO A 201 19.30 -13.77 -30.87
N GLY A 202 19.52 -14.17 -32.12
CA GLY A 202 20.49 -15.23 -32.45
C GLY A 202 21.93 -14.91 -32.06
N GLY A 203 22.26 -13.63 -31.89
CA GLY A 203 23.51 -13.18 -31.30
C GLY A 203 23.63 -13.59 -29.83
N PHE A 204 22.60 -13.33 -29.01
CA PHE A 204 22.55 -13.76 -27.62
C PHE A 204 22.49 -15.29 -27.49
N ASP A 205 21.69 -15.98 -28.31
CA ASP A 205 21.59 -17.46 -28.31
C ASP A 205 22.92 -18.16 -28.56
N SER A 206 23.80 -17.52 -29.34
CA SER A 206 25.12 -18.05 -29.69
C SER A 206 26.26 -17.51 -28.83
N ALA A 207 25.99 -16.55 -27.95
CA ALA A 207 26.98 -15.97 -27.07
C ALA A 207 27.43 -16.97 -26.00
N THR A 208 28.71 -16.89 -25.61
CA THR A 208 29.15 -17.46 -24.34
C THR A 208 28.87 -16.43 -23.25
N VAL A 209 27.94 -16.74 -22.36
CA VAL A 209 27.56 -15.85 -21.25
C VAL A 209 28.42 -16.15 -20.04
N ASP A 210 29.12 -15.14 -19.54
CA ASP A 210 29.89 -15.18 -18.30
C ASP A 210 28.97 -14.83 -17.11
N VAL A 211 28.90 -15.70 -16.11
CA VAL A 211 28.25 -15.39 -14.83
C VAL A 211 29.26 -14.65 -13.96
N ASP A 212 29.13 -13.32 -13.89
CA ASP A 212 30.08 -12.43 -13.20
C ASP A 212 29.40 -11.11 -12.79
N ASP A 213 29.10 -10.99 -11.49
CA ASP A 213 28.47 -9.81 -10.90
C ASP A 213 29.31 -8.52 -11.07
N GLY A 214 30.61 -8.64 -11.37
CA GLY A 214 31.49 -7.50 -11.64
C GLY A 214 31.28 -6.85 -13.01
N CYS A 215 30.68 -7.56 -13.97
CA CYS A 215 30.35 -7.05 -15.31
C CYS A 215 28.88 -7.17 -15.70
N ALA A 216 28.08 -7.90 -14.92
CA ALA A 216 26.63 -7.98 -15.10
C ALA A 216 25.97 -6.61 -14.95
N ALA A 217 24.89 -6.40 -15.70
CA ALA A 217 23.98 -5.28 -15.42
C ALA A 217 23.20 -5.60 -14.13
N GLU A 218 23.02 -4.60 -13.28
CA GLU A 218 22.35 -4.75 -11.98
C GLU A 218 20.88 -4.34 -12.11
N ILE A 219 19.95 -5.25 -11.81
CA ILE A 219 18.53 -4.90 -11.71
C ILE A 219 18.34 -4.04 -10.45
N LEU A 220 17.82 -2.83 -10.62
CA LEU A 220 17.57 -1.86 -9.55
C LEU A 220 16.14 -1.93 -9.00
N TYR A 221 15.20 -2.38 -9.83
CA TYR A 221 13.81 -2.60 -9.46
C TYR A 221 13.17 -3.60 -10.45
N PRO A 222 12.29 -4.52 -10.01
CA PRO A 222 11.80 -4.73 -8.63
C PRO A 222 12.89 -5.21 -7.67
N LEU A 223 12.58 -5.20 -6.37
CA LEU A 223 13.50 -5.68 -5.33
C LEU A 223 13.39 -7.21 -5.21
N GLN A 224 14.52 -7.87 -4.96
CA GLN A 224 14.58 -9.30 -4.65
C GLN A 224 13.60 -9.67 -3.53
N ASP A 225 12.92 -10.81 -3.68
CA ASP A 225 11.96 -11.40 -2.73
C ASP A 225 10.77 -10.49 -2.41
N SER A 226 10.49 -9.47 -3.23
CA SER A 226 9.34 -8.61 -3.00
C SER A 226 8.03 -9.34 -3.32
N VAL A 227 7.00 -9.07 -2.52
CA VAL A 227 5.64 -9.58 -2.77
C VAL A 227 4.76 -8.44 -3.28
N MET A 228 4.29 -8.58 -4.51
CA MET A 228 3.44 -7.63 -5.19
C MET A 228 1.97 -8.03 -5.09
N PRO A 229 1.06 -7.09 -4.79
CA PRO A 229 -0.37 -7.35 -4.90
C PRO A 229 -0.78 -7.55 -6.37
N GLY A 230 -1.52 -8.61 -6.69
CA GLY A 230 -2.01 -8.89 -8.05
C GLY A 230 -2.90 -7.80 -8.65
N SER A 231 -3.43 -6.89 -7.83
CA SER A 231 -4.18 -5.71 -8.29
C SER A 231 -3.29 -4.56 -8.80
N PHE A 232 -1.96 -4.68 -8.72
CA PHE A 232 -1.04 -3.65 -9.20
C PHE A 232 -0.77 -3.79 -10.70
N ALA A 233 -0.55 -2.64 -11.34
CA ALA A 233 -0.07 -2.59 -12.71
C ALA A 233 1.35 -3.20 -12.83
N PRO A 234 1.75 -3.66 -14.02
CA PRO A 234 3.07 -4.23 -14.25
C PRO A 234 4.19 -3.29 -13.77
N PRO A 235 5.25 -3.80 -13.11
CA PRO A 235 6.36 -2.98 -12.69
C PRO A 235 7.16 -2.44 -13.88
N VAL A 236 7.76 -1.26 -13.72
CA VAL A 236 8.84 -0.82 -14.62
C VAL A 236 10.13 -1.46 -14.13
N ILE A 237 10.54 -2.54 -14.78
CA ILE A 237 11.81 -3.20 -14.54
C ILE A 237 12.92 -2.24 -14.97
N GLN A 238 13.86 -1.95 -14.08
CA GLN A 238 14.92 -0.96 -14.30
C GLN A 238 16.26 -1.58 -13.92
N TRP A 239 17.31 -1.30 -14.68
CA TRP A 239 18.65 -1.78 -14.39
C TRP A 239 19.73 -0.73 -14.66
N GLN A 240 20.90 -0.96 -14.08
CA GLN A 240 22.13 -0.24 -14.41
C GLN A 240 22.93 -1.09 -15.40
N SER A 241 23.16 -0.58 -16.62
CA SER A 241 23.67 -1.38 -17.74
C SER A 241 25.11 -1.89 -17.63
N ALA A 242 25.86 -1.50 -16.59
CA ALA A 242 27.29 -1.80 -16.44
C ALA A 242 28.16 -1.45 -17.68
N GLY A 243 27.72 -0.50 -18.52
CA GLY A 243 28.41 -0.10 -19.74
C GLY A 243 28.06 -0.92 -20.98
N HIS A 244 27.18 -1.91 -20.86
CA HIS A 244 26.60 -2.63 -22.00
C HIS A 244 25.56 -1.77 -22.73
N SER A 245 25.29 -2.12 -23.99
CA SER A 245 24.36 -1.36 -24.85
C SER A 245 23.15 -2.15 -25.31
N HIS A 246 23.15 -3.47 -25.12
CA HIS A 246 22.08 -4.38 -25.51
C HIS A 246 21.84 -5.38 -24.40
N HIS A 247 20.58 -5.74 -24.23
CA HIS A 247 20.09 -6.55 -23.12
C HIS A 247 19.11 -7.60 -23.64
N ALA A 248 19.19 -8.81 -23.10
CA ALA A 248 18.16 -9.83 -23.16
C ALA A 248 17.60 -9.97 -21.74
N LEU A 249 16.39 -9.44 -21.54
CA LEU A 249 15.65 -9.50 -20.29
C LEU A 249 14.68 -10.67 -20.37
N THR A 250 14.83 -11.66 -19.51
CA THR A 250 13.90 -12.79 -19.44
C THR A 250 12.96 -12.59 -18.26
N LEU A 251 11.66 -12.71 -18.51
CA LEU A 251 10.61 -12.78 -17.50
C LEU A 251 10.04 -14.19 -17.56
N ALA A 252 10.14 -14.92 -16.46
CA ALA A 252 9.72 -16.31 -16.41
C ALA A 252 8.83 -16.58 -15.20
N SER A 253 7.81 -17.40 -15.41
CA SER A 253 7.00 -18.04 -14.38
C SER A 253 7.00 -19.56 -14.68
N GLN A 254 6.14 -20.35 -14.03
CA GLN A 254 6.07 -21.80 -14.29
C GLN A 254 5.64 -22.10 -15.74
N TRP A 255 4.67 -21.36 -16.28
CA TRP A 255 4.06 -21.65 -17.58
C TRP A 255 4.47 -20.67 -18.68
N THR A 256 4.99 -19.51 -18.34
CA THR A 256 5.27 -18.45 -19.30
C THR A 256 6.73 -18.02 -19.20
N SER A 257 7.44 -17.97 -20.32
CA SER A 257 8.76 -17.34 -20.42
C SER A 257 8.81 -16.40 -21.62
N VAL A 258 9.19 -15.15 -21.36
CA VAL A 258 9.34 -14.13 -22.39
C VAL A 258 10.72 -13.52 -22.30
N THR A 259 11.49 -13.61 -23.38
CA THR A 259 12.77 -12.88 -23.53
C THR A 259 12.55 -11.63 -24.38
N VAL A 260 12.91 -10.49 -23.83
CA VAL A 260 12.82 -9.19 -24.50
C VAL A 260 14.23 -8.68 -24.80
N TYR A 261 14.51 -8.44 -26.07
CA TYR A 261 15.77 -7.87 -26.54
C TYR A 261 15.63 -6.37 -26.74
N LEU A 262 16.44 -5.59 -26.03
CA LEU A 262 16.34 -4.13 -26.05
C LEU A 262 17.69 -3.42 -25.86
N THR A 263 17.70 -2.10 -26.08
CA THR A 263 18.87 -1.22 -25.87
C THR A 263 18.68 -0.21 -24.75
N GLY A 264 17.49 -0.19 -24.14
CA GLY A 264 17.17 0.67 -22.99
C GLY A 264 17.72 0.11 -21.69
N ASP A 265 17.53 0.87 -20.62
CA ASP A 265 17.85 0.53 -19.22
C ASP A 265 16.58 0.21 -18.40
N SER A 266 15.44 0.08 -19.07
CA SER A 266 14.16 -0.24 -18.46
C SER A 266 13.21 -0.93 -19.44
N TYR A 267 12.27 -1.68 -18.89
CA TYR A 267 11.18 -2.34 -19.60
C TYR A 267 9.91 -2.36 -18.74
N THR A 268 8.75 -2.21 -19.38
CA THR A 268 7.45 -2.40 -18.72
C THR A 268 6.69 -3.45 -19.52
N PRO A 269 6.40 -4.63 -18.94
CA PRO A 269 5.56 -5.63 -19.60
C PRO A 269 4.20 -5.04 -19.97
N SER A 270 3.59 -5.50 -21.06
CA SER A 270 2.18 -5.22 -21.31
C SER A 270 1.32 -5.81 -20.18
N GLN A 271 0.10 -5.29 -20.03
CA GLN A 271 -0.84 -5.82 -19.05
C GLN A 271 -1.07 -7.33 -19.29
N GLU A 272 -1.26 -7.73 -20.54
CA GLU A 272 -1.49 -9.12 -20.94
C GLU A 272 -0.29 -10.01 -20.64
N GLN A 273 0.94 -9.57 -20.94
CA GLN A 273 2.17 -10.30 -20.61
C GLN A 273 2.31 -10.49 -19.11
N TRP A 274 2.08 -9.43 -18.33
CA TRP A 274 2.14 -9.50 -16.87
C TRP A 274 1.09 -10.43 -16.29
N GLN A 275 -0.15 -10.38 -16.78
CA GLN A 275 -1.21 -11.30 -16.36
C GLN A 275 -0.88 -12.76 -16.71
N GLY A 276 -0.17 -13.01 -17.81
CA GLY A 276 0.33 -14.33 -18.16
C GLY A 276 1.40 -14.89 -17.24
N LEU A 277 2.17 -14.00 -16.61
CA LEU A 277 3.21 -14.35 -15.63
C LEU A 277 2.65 -14.48 -14.21
N THR A 278 1.44 -13.96 -13.93
CA THR A 278 0.96 -13.74 -12.55
C THR A 278 -0.44 -14.27 -12.26
N ILE A 279 -1.42 -14.05 -13.16
CA ILE A 279 -2.83 -14.44 -12.92
C ILE A 279 -3.09 -15.87 -13.37
N TYR A 280 -2.51 -16.27 -14.50
CA TYR A 280 -2.74 -17.57 -15.12
C TYR A 280 -1.70 -18.62 -14.73
N ASP A 281 -0.81 -18.27 -13.81
CA ASP A 281 0.21 -19.13 -13.26
C ASP A 281 -0.15 -19.48 -11.80
N PRO A 282 -0.28 -20.76 -11.43
CA PRO A 282 -0.43 -21.18 -10.04
C PRO A 282 0.87 -21.03 -9.23
N GLY A 283 2.02 -20.80 -9.89
CA GLY A 283 3.24 -20.35 -9.25
C GLY A 283 3.21 -18.83 -9.09
N ASP A 284 3.15 -18.37 -7.85
CA ASP A 284 3.07 -16.94 -7.54
C ASP A 284 4.37 -16.19 -7.91
N THR A 285 5.47 -16.89 -8.23
CA THR A 285 6.80 -16.30 -8.43
C THR A 285 7.11 -16.00 -9.89
N VAL A 286 7.48 -14.75 -10.15
CA VAL A 286 8.08 -14.30 -11.41
C VAL A 286 9.59 -14.14 -11.22
N THR A 287 10.37 -14.90 -11.99
CA THR A 287 11.82 -14.79 -12.08
C THR A 287 12.20 -13.80 -13.19
N ILE A 288 13.13 -12.90 -12.90
CA ILE A 288 13.60 -11.86 -13.79
C ILE A 288 15.13 -11.98 -13.93
N SER A 289 15.59 -12.35 -15.11
CA SER A 289 17.02 -12.49 -15.42
C SER A 289 17.46 -11.53 -16.50
N LEU A 290 18.71 -11.09 -16.43
CA LEU A 290 19.26 -10.10 -17.37
C LEU A 290 20.62 -10.53 -17.90
N VAL A 291 20.70 -10.72 -19.21
CA VAL A 291 21.95 -10.95 -19.92
C VAL A 291 22.29 -9.69 -20.73
N SER A 292 23.50 -9.18 -20.58
CA SER A 292 23.90 -7.89 -21.16
C SER A 292 25.19 -7.98 -21.96
N GLY A 293 25.25 -7.26 -23.07
CA GLY A 293 26.42 -7.21 -23.94
C GLY A 293 26.47 -5.96 -24.82
N THR A 294 27.59 -5.75 -25.51
CA THR A 294 27.73 -4.66 -26.48
C THR A 294 27.68 -5.21 -27.91
N TRP A 295 26.52 -5.13 -28.56
CA TRP A 295 26.32 -5.63 -29.92
C TRP A 295 26.81 -4.65 -30.99
N THR A 296 27.44 -5.18 -32.04
CA THR A 296 28.03 -4.40 -33.15
C THR A 296 27.26 -4.51 -34.48
N GLY A 297 26.13 -5.23 -34.51
CA GLY A 297 25.39 -5.57 -35.74
C GLY A 297 25.75 -6.93 -36.33
N THR A 298 26.87 -7.53 -35.90
CA THR A 298 27.34 -8.84 -36.42
C THR A 298 27.88 -9.78 -35.34
N GLY A 299 27.93 -9.31 -34.09
CA GLY A 299 28.52 -10.01 -32.96
C GLY A 299 28.71 -9.08 -31.75
N PHE A 300 28.98 -9.67 -30.59
CA PHE A 300 29.30 -8.92 -29.38
C PHE A 300 30.77 -8.47 -29.35
N SER A 301 30.98 -7.23 -28.91
CA SER A 301 32.28 -6.68 -28.60
C SER A 301 32.51 -6.76 -27.09
N GLY A 302 33.42 -7.64 -26.66
CA GLY A 302 33.70 -7.86 -25.24
C GLY A 302 32.90 -9.03 -24.66
N GLN A 303 32.78 -9.05 -23.33
CA GLN A 303 32.06 -10.09 -22.60
C GLN A 303 30.55 -9.85 -22.67
N VAL A 304 29.80 -10.94 -22.68
CA VAL A 304 28.37 -10.96 -22.44
C VAL A 304 28.19 -11.50 -21.04
N CYS A 305 27.58 -10.72 -20.15
CA CYS A 305 27.55 -11.00 -18.72
C CYS A 305 26.12 -11.16 -18.21
N THR A 306 25.97 -11.98 -17.18
CA THR A 306 24.75 -12.09 -16.37
C THR A 306 25.11 -12.20 -14.89
N ALA A 307 24.17 -11.83 -14.03
CA ALA A 307 24.34 -11.91 -12.58
C ALA A 307 24.33 -13.38 -12.13
N SER A 308 24.85 -13.63 -10.93
CA SER A 308 24.86 -14.98 -10.33
C SER A 308 23.51 -15.42 -9.78
N GLU A 309 22.61 -14.48 -9.52
CA GLU A 309 21.26 -14.69 -9.01
C GLU A 309 20.27 -13.89 -9.87
N ASP A 310 19.09 -14.49 -10.09
CA ASP A 310 17.96 -13.83 -10.73
C ASP A 310 17.14 -13.06 -9.71
N ILE A 311 16.35 -12.08 -10.17
CA ILE A 311 15.40 -11.38 -9.30
C ILE A 311 14.10 -12.17 -9.21
N GLU A 312 13.69 -12.54 -8.01
CA GLU A 312 12.41 -13.20 -7.75
C GLU A 312 11.40 -12.22 -7.15
N VAL A 313 10.19 -12.20 -7.70
CA VAL A 313 9.06 -11.40 -7.21
C VAL A 313 7.83 -12.27 -7.15
N ASP A 314 7.22 -12.37 -5.97
CA ASP A 314 5.94 -13.04 -5.83
C ASP A 314 4.80 -12.09 -6.17
N VAL A 315 3.76 -12.58 -6.80
CA VAL A 315 2.54 -11.83 -7.12
C VAL A 315 1.36 -12.62 -6.59
N VAL A 316 0.75 -12.09 -5.54
CA VAL A 316 -0.32 -12.81 -4.82
C VAL A 316 -1.69 -12.27 -5.20
N ASP A 317 -2.67 -13.18 -5.33
CA ASP A 317 -4.10 -12.85 -5.48
C ASP A 317 -4.73 -12.38 -4.15
N ALA A 318 -4.00 -11.53 -3.42
CA ALA A 318 -4.53 -10.76 -2.31
C ALA A 318 -4.89 -9.37 -2.85
N THR A 319 -5.93 -9.28 -3.68
CA THR A 319 -6.30 -8.00 -4.32
C THR A 319 -6.51 -6.92 -3.27
N ILE A 320 -5.60 -5.95 -3.19
CA ILE A 320 -5.81 -4.71 -2.44
C ILE A 320 -6.55 -3.71 -3.33
N ASN A 321 -7.71 -4.13 -3.84
CA ASN A 321 -8.58 -3.26 -4.60
C ASN A 321 -9.06 -2.12 -3.70
N GLY A 322 -8.84 -0.89 -4.15
CA GLY A 322 -9.04 0.24 -3.27
C GLY A 322 -8.56 1.55 -3.85
N THR A 323 -8.56 2.55 -3.00
CA THR A 323 -8.01 3.87 -3.29
C THR A 323 -7.05 4.27 -2.18
N ILE A 324 -5.84 4.70 -2.52
CA ILE A 324 -4.96 5.37 -1.58
C ILE A 324 -5.18 6.88 -1.74
N ILE A 325 -5.63 7.53 -0.67
CA ILE A 325 -5.54 8.98 -0.52
C ILE A 325 -4.16 9.33 0.03
N TYR A 326 -3.50 10.35 -0.49
CA TYR A 326 -2.17 10.73 -0.03
C TYR A 326 -1.90 12.22 -0.21
N TRP A 327 -0.92 12.73 0.53
CA TRP A 327 -0.49 14.12 0.44
C TRP A 327 0.70 14.24 -0.51
N ALA A 328 0.55 15.05 -1.55
CA ALA A 328 1.59 15.28 -2.55
C ALA A 328 2.12 16.72 -2.43
N THR A 329 3.43 16.86 -2.40
CA THR A 329 4.11 18.16 -2.31
C THR A 329 4.89 18.45 -3.61
N GLN A 330 4.79 19.68 -4.10
CA GLN A 330 5.55 20.17 -5.25
C GLN A 330 6.09 21.57 -4.97
N ALA A 331 7.10 21.98 -5.75
CA ALA A 331 7.68 23.32 -5.68
C ALA A 331 6.65 24.46 -5.83
N LEU A 332 5.50 24.23 -6.49
CA LEU A 332 4.48 25.25 -6.76
C LEU A 332 3.12 25.01 -6.08
N GLY A 333 3.01 24.02 -5.19
CA GLY A 333 1.78 23.79 -4.42
C GLY A 333 1.62 22.34 -3.98
N ALA A 334 1.09 22.14 -2.78
CA ALA A 334 0.79 20.82 -2.25
C ALA A 334 -0.70 20.51 -2.38
N SER A 335 -1.05 19.24 -2.59
CA SER A 335 -2.42 18.81 -2.83
C SER A 335 -2.65 17.38 -2.34
N THR A 336 -3.89 17.07 -1.97
CA THR A 336 -4.29 15.69 -1.68
C THR A 336 -4.76 15.01 -2.95
N LYS A 337 -4.19 13.86 -3.22
CA LYS A 337 -4.47 13.04 -4.39
C LYS A 337 -5.04 11.69 -3.97
N ALA A 338 -5.63 11.01 -4.94
CA ALA A 338 -6.14 9.66 -4.83
C ALA A 338 -5.54 8.83 -5.97
N ILE A 339 -5.11 7.61 -5.66
CA ILE A 339 -4.78 6.59 -6.67
C ILE A 339 -5.72 5.43 -6.44
N SER A 340 -6.46 5.04 -7.48
CA SER A 340 -7.31 3.85 -7.43
C SER A 340 -6.64 2.66 -8.12
N PHE A 341 -6.77 1.48 -7.52
CA PHE A 341 -6.24 0.21 -8.01
C PHE A 341 -7.38 -0.74 -8.34
N ASP A 342 -7.19 -1.48 -9.44
CA ASP A 342 -8.12 -2.48 -9.94
C ASP A 342 -7.29 -3.49 -10.74
N ALA A 343 -7.41 -4.78 -10.44
CA ALA A 343 -6.67 -5.83 -11.13
C ALA A 343 -6.84 -5.83 -12.67
N ASN A 344 -7.91 -5.23 -13.17
CA ASN A 344 -8.25 -5.21 -14.59
C ASN A 344 -8.03 -3.83 -15.26
N SER A 345 -7.47 -2.84 -14.55
CA SER A 345 -7.24 -1.53 -15.16
C SER A 345 -6.03 -0.79 -14.58
N MET A 346 -5.39 0.02 -15.42
CA MET A 346 -4.27 0.87 -14.99
C MET A 346 -4.70 1.84 -13.88
N PRO A 347 -3.80 2.11 -12.90
CA PRO A 347 -4.12 2.97 -11.79
C PRO A 347 -4.41 4.41 -12.27
N VAL A 348 -5.42 5.02 -11.67
CA VAL A 348 -5.84 6.38 -12.00
C VAL A 348 -5.43 7.33 -10.90
N ASN A 349 -4.56 8.29 -11.23
CA ASN A 349 -4.22 9.41 -10.36
C ASN A 349 -5.24 10.54 -10.52
N SER A 350 -5.86 10.96 -9.42
CA SER A 350 -6.81 12.06 -9.41
C SER A 350 -6.64 12.96 -8.19
N SER A 351 -7.28 14.13 -8.22
CA SER A 351 -7.48 14.89 -6.98
C SER A 351 -8.43 14.14 -6.05
N ALA A 352 -8.19 14.20 -4.74
CA ALA A 352 -9.13 13.67 -3.74
C ALA A 352 -10.38 14.55 -3.55
N GLY A 353 -10.45 15.73 -4.19
CA GLY A 353 -11.63 16.60 -4.15
C GLY A 353 -11.87 17.30 -2.81
N LEU A 354 -10.89 17.27 -1.89
CA LEU A 354 -10.94 18.01 -0.63
C LEU A 354 -10.92 19.52 -0.86
N GLN A 355 -11.50 20.27 0.07
CA GLN A 355 -11.41 21.74 0.04
C GLN A 355 -9.95 22.20 0.12
N ALA A 356 -9.64 23.32 -0.52
CA ALA A 356 -8.29 23.86 -0.50
C ALA A 356 -7.86 24.21 0.93
N SER A 357 -6.75 23.62 1.37
CA SER A 357 -6.05 23.92 2.62
C SER A 357 -4.58 24.11 2.34
N ILE A 358 -3.89 24.74 3.28
CA ILE A 358 -2.43 24.89 3.26
C ILE A 358 -1.73 23.56 3.61
N CYS A 359 -2.36 22.70 4.41
CA CYS A 359 -1.82 21.39 4.78
C CYS A 359 -2.94 20.36 4.96
N HIS A 360 -2.77 19.19 4.36
CA HIS A 360 -3.57 17.98 4.58
C HIS A 360 -2.69 16.79 5.01
N GLY A 361 -1.50 17.05 5.54
CA GLY A 361 -0.53 15.99 5.87
C GLY A 361 -1.04 15.01 6.93
N CYS A 362 -1.83 15.47 7.91
CA CYS A 362 -2.31 14.62 8.99
C CYS A 362 -3.74 14.12 8.71
N HIS A 363 -3.93 13.41 7.59
CA HIS A 363 -5.21 12.77 7.27
C HIS A 363 -5.23 11.29 7.65
N GLN A 364 -6.39 10.80 8.04
CA GLN A 364 -6.62 9.39 8.32
C GLN A 364 -8.10 9.02 8.32
N VAL A 365 -8.35 7.71 8.20
CA VAL A 365 -9.67 7.09 8.35
C VAL A 365 -9.59 6.01 9.44
N ASN A 366 -10.75 5.48 9.83
CA ASN A 366 -10.84 4.23 10.58
C ASN A 366 -11.14 3.09 9.58
N LEU A 367 -10.40 1.97 9.61
CA LEU A 367 -10.65 0.88 8.65
C LEU A 367 -11.99 0.15 8.87
N GLY A 368 -12.59 0.26 10.06
CA GLY A 368 -13.95 -0.19 10.33
C GLY A 368 -15.03 0.72 9.72
N ASN A 369 -14.67 1.97 9.35
CA ASN A 369 -15.52 2.89 8.60
C ASN A 369 -14.67 3.87 7.76
N PRO A 370 -14.16 3.40 6.61
CA PRO A 370 -13.17 4.14 5.83
C PRO A 370 -13.77 5.37 5.13
N MET A 371 -15.10 5.55 5.14
CA MET A 371 -15.77 6.67 4.46
C MET A 371 -15.70 7.98 5.23
N LYS A 372 -15.37 7.93 6.54
CA LYS A 372 -15.17 9.12 7.37
C LYS A 372 -13.69 9.42 7.46
N MET A 373 -13.28 10.55 6.89
CA MET A 373 -11.89 10.97 6.89
C MET A 373 -11.74 12.30 7.63
N THR A 374 -10.75 12.34 8.51
CA THR A 374 -10.25 13.58 9.09
C THR A 374 -9.05 14.05 8.28
N TYR A 375 -8.86 15.36 8.17
CA TYR A 375 -7.63 15.92 7.60
C TYR A 375 -7.29 17.28 8.21
N GLY A 376 -5.99 17.60 8.21
CA GLY A 376 -5.48 18.87 8.71
C GLY A 376 -4.05 18.74 9.25
N PRO A 377 -3.62 19.66 10.12
CA PRO A 377 -4.29 20.93 10.41
C PRO A 377 -4.23 21.85 9.18
N GLY A 378 -5.39 22.34 8.72
CA GLY A 378 -5.45 23.47 7.80
C GLY A 378 -5.22 24.79 8.51
N MET A 379 -4.89 25.88 7.81
CA MET A 379 -4.73 27.19 8.44
C MET A 379 -6.10 27.78 8.84
N PRO A 380 -6.29 28.23 10.09
CA PRO A 380 -5.26 28.63 11.08
C PRO A 380 -4.97 27.61 12.20
N GLY A 381 -5.06 26.31 11.97
CA GLY A 381 -4.80 25.25 12.96
C GLY A 381 -5.98 24.30 13.16
N THR A 382 -6.72 23.99 12.10
CA THR A 382 -8.00 23.28 12.19
C THR A 382 -7.98 21.90 11.56
N THR A 383 -8.60 20.92 12.20
CA THR A 383 -8.88 19.61 11.61
C THR A 383 -10.32 19.56 11.14
N ALA A 384 -10.53 19.09 9.90
CA ALA A 384 -11.84 18.91 9.31
C ALA A 384 -12.21 17.43 9.24
N LEU A 385 -13.51 17.13 9.32
CA LEU A 385 -14.10 15.82 9.06
C LEU A 385 -14.93 15.90 7.78
N VAL A 386 -14.77 14.92 6.89
CA VAL A 386 -15.54 14.80 5.64
C VAL A 386 -16.10 13.40 5.45
N ASP A 387 -17.09 13.30 4.57
CA ASP A 387 -17.51 12.04 3.97
C ASP A 387 -16.84 11.90 2.60
N LEU A 388 -16.16 10.78 2.35
CA LEU A 388 -15.45 10.56 1.09
C LEU A 388 -16.37 10.30 -0.11
N SER A 389 -17.67 10.07 0.10
CA SER A 389 -18.66 10.12 -0.98
C SER A 389 -18.96 11.54 -1.44
N SER A 390 -18.58 12.55 -0.66
CA SER A 390 -18.75 13.98 -0.95
C SER A 390 -17.60 14.81 -0.34
N PRO A 391 -16.34 14.57 -0.76
CA PRO A 391 -15.14 15.04 -0.07
C PRO A 391 -14.97 16.56 -0.05
N ALA A 392 -15.71 17.28 -0.90
CA ALA A 392 -15.74 18.75 -0.90
C ALA A 392 -16.60 19.36 0.22
N THR A 393 -17.38 18.55 0.95
CA THR A 393 -18.30 19.01 2.01
C THR A 393 -17.73 18.69 3.38
N ILE A 394 -17.33 19.74 4.11
CA ILE A 394 -16.92 19.62 5.52
C ILE A 394 -18.15 19.33 6.38
N LEU A 395 -18.14 18.20 7.08
CA LEU A 395 -19.15 17.81 8.05
C LEU A 395 -18.95 18.55 9.37
N GLN A 396 -17.71 18.55 9.87
CA GLN A 396 -17.31 19.24 11.09
C GLN A 396 -15.89 19.78 10.97
N GLN A 397 -15.58 20.79 11.78
CA GLN A 397 -14.24 21.38 11.86
C GLN A 397 -13.95 21.84 13.28
N TRP A 398 -12.76 21.51 13.77
CA TRP A 398 -12.31 21.83 15.13
C TRP A 398 -10.99 22.60 15.12
N GLY A 399 -10.75 23.38 16.18
CA GLY A 399 -9.53 24.15 16.38
C GLY A 399 -9.58 25.58 15.83
N GLY A 400 -8.42 26.22 15.77
CA GLY A 400 -8.25 27.58 15.29
C GLY A 400 -6.90 28.18 15.70
N PHE A 401 -6.74 29.48 15.48
CA PHE A 401 -5.45 30.17 15.65
C PHE A 401 -4.82 30.04 17.05
N LEU A 402 -5.63 29.98 18.10
CA LEU A 402 -5.15 29.91 19.49
C LEU A 402 -5.07 28.49 20.05
N THR A 403 -5.76 27.55 19.42
CA THR A 403 -5.91 26.16 19.87
C THR A 403 -5.89 25.29 18.63
N MET A 404 -4.70 24.78 18.31
CA MET A 404 -4.53 23.94 17.14
C MET A 404 -5.10 22.56 17.45
N VAL A 405 -5.92 22.05 16.53
CA VAL A 405 -6.41 20.66 16.57
C VAL A 405 -5.82 19.94 15.39
N ASP A 406 -5.14 18.83 15.66
CA ASP A 406 -4.39 18.02 14.73
C ASP A 406 -4.69 16.51 14.93
N TYR A 407 -4.30 15.67 13.97
CA TYR A 407 -4.44 14.20 14.04
C TYR A 407 -5.81 13.70 14.53
N GLY A 408 -6.90 14.15 13.90
CA GLY A 408 -8.21 13.60 14.21
C GLY A 408 -8.27 12.10 13.86
N ALA A 409 -8.75 11.25 14.75
CA ALA A 409 -8.96 9.82 14.59
C ALA A 409 -10.47 9.56 14.72
N PRO A 410 -11.19 9.34 13.61
CA PRO A 410 -12.59 8.95 13.68
C PRO A 410 -12.74 7.56 14.31
N ASP A 411 -13.84 7.34 15.01
CA ASP A 411 -14.21 6.01 15.48
C ASP A 411 -14.80 5.15 14.36
N ASN A 412 -15.05 3.87 14.64
CA ASN A 412 -15.62 2.93 13.66
C ASN A 412 -17.09 3.21 13.33
N THR A 413 -17.83 3.98 14.16
CA THR A 413 -19.20 4.38 13.82
C THR A 413 -19.27 5.69 13.04
N GLY A 414 -18.21 6.50 13.10
CA GLY A 414 -18.17 7.85 12.57
C GLY A 414 -18.94 8.88 13.41
N ALA A 415 -19.33 8.54 14.63
CA ALA A 415 -20.04 9.41 15.58
C ALA A 415 -19.08 10.25 16.45
N TYR A 416 -17.83 9.80 16.60
CA TYR A 416 -16.83 10.41 17.46
C TYR A 416 -15.50 10.61 16.74
N VAL A 417 -14.74 11.61 17.20
CA VAL A 417 -13.36 11.85 16.76
C VAL A 417 -12.51 12.13 17.99
N VAL A 418 -11.41 11.39 18.15
CA VAL A 418 -10.33 11.75 19.09
C VAL A 418 -9.29 12.55 18.33
N ALA A 419 -8.93 13.74 18.78
CA ALA A 419 -7.91 14.56 18.12
C ALA A 419 -6.90 15.10 19.12
N GLY A 420 -5.67 15.31 18.64
CA GLY A 420 -4.67 16.07 19.37
C GLY A 420 -5.07 17.54 19.42
N GLN A 421 -4.87 18.16 20.58
CA GLN A 421 -4.97 19.60 20.74
C GLN A 421 -3.66 20.11 21.31
N SER A 422 -3.03 21.03 20.60
CA SER A 422 -1.82 21.72 21.04
C SER A 422 -2.08 23.23 21.21
N GLY A 423 -1.51 23.80 22.27
CA GLY A 423 -1.62 25.24 22.56
C GLY A 423 -0.72 25.67 23.71
N PHE A 424 -0.93 26.87 24.24
CA PHE A 424 -0.11 27.43 25.33
C PHE A 424 -0.07 26.58 26.61
N ALA A 425 -1.06 25.70 26.80
CA ALA A 425 -1.18 24.83 27.97
C ALA A 425 -0.53 23.45 27.78
N GLY A 426 0.13 23.19 26.65
CA GLY A 426 0.68 21.89 26.28
C GLY A 426 -0.24 21.10 25.33
N SER A 427 0.02 19.80 25.21
CA SER A 427 -0.67 18.90 24.27
C SER A 427 -1.51 17.87 25.02
N ALA A 428 -2.74 17.67 24.56
CA ALA A 428 -3.69 16.73 25.13
C ALA A 428 -4.58 16.12 24.04
N LEU A 429 -5.15 14.95 24.31
CA LEU A 429 -6.18 14.37 23.46
C LEU A 429 -7.58 14.82 23.88
N LYS A 430 -8.41 15.12 22.88
CA LYS A 430 -9.77 15.61 23.03
C LYS A 430 -10.74 14.69 22.30
N LEU A 431 -11.89 14.44 22.92
CA LEU A 431 -13.00 13.73 22.30
C LEU A 431 -14.02 14.74 21.76
N PHE A 432 -14.40 14.58 20.51
CA PHE A 432 -15.41 15.40 19.83
C PHE A 432 -16.56 14.55 19.31
N SER A 433 -17.77 15.12 19.31
CA SER A 433 -18.89 14.56 18.55
C SER A 433 -18.76 14.95 17.08
N ALA A 434 -18.74 13.94 16.20
CA ALA A 434 -18.78 14.14 14.75
C ALA A 434 -20.15 14.64 14.26
N THR A 435 -21.21 14.48 15.06
CA THR A 435 -22.57 14.90 14.69
C THR A 435 -22.85 16.34 15.07
N SER A 436 -22.55 16.76 16.30
CA SER A 436 -22.81 18.12 16.78
C SER A 436 -21.62 19.07 16.62
N GLY A 437 -20.41 18.52 16.45
CA GLY A 437 -19.16 19.27 16.47
C GLY A 437 -18.68 19.67 17.87
N SER A 438 -19.39 19.31 18.95
CA SER A 438 -19.02 19.70 20.32
C SER A 438 -17.83 18.91 20.86
N GLU A 439 -16.94 19.57 21.60
CA GLU A 439 -15.97 18.91 22.49
C GLU A 439 -16.75 18.25 23.65
N LEU A 440 -16.57 16.94 23.81
CA LEU A 440 -17.21 16.13 24.84
C LEU A 440 -16.34 16.01 26.10
N GLY A 441 -15.01 16.03 25.93
CA GLY A 441 -14.10 15.95 27.05
C GLY A 441 -12.62 15.94 26.66
N THR A 442 -11.79 16.01 27.70
CA THR A 442 -10.34 15.78 27.61
C THR A 442 -10.05 14.38 28.09
N ILE A 443 -9.27 13.63 27.31
CA ILE A 443 -8.84 12.29 27.69
C ILE A 443 -7.72 12.43 28.71
N SER A 444 -7.81 11.69 29.82
CA SER A 444 -6.77 11.67 30.84
C SER A 444 -5.61 10.82 30.35
N THR A 445 -4.39 11.37 30.31
CA THR A 445 -3.18 10.66 29.88
C THR A 445 -2.05 10.90 30.87
N ALA A 446 -1.15 9.93 31.03
CA ALA A 446 0.01 10.05 31.92
C ALA A 446 1.03 11.10 31.45
N LYS A 447 1.18 11.25 30.13
CA LYS A 447 2.11 12.18 29.46
C LYS A 447 1.37 13.11 28.50
N ALA A 448 2.07 14.14 27.99
CA ALA A 448 1.54 14.98 26.92
C ALA A 448 1.30 14.12 25.67
N ALA A 449 0.06 14.08 25.19
CA ALA A 449 -0.37 13.07 24.22
C ALA A 449 -0.76 13.66 22.87
N ALA A 450 -0.48 12.92 21.80
CA ALA A 450 -0.81 13.28 20.42
C ALA A 450 -0.95 12.05 19.50
N MET A 451 -1.20 12.30 18.22
CA MET A 451 -1.19 11.29 17.14
C MET A 451 -2.06 10.05 17.43
N PRO A 452 -3.33 10.23 17.82
CA PRO A 452 -4.21 9.11 18.12
C PRO A 452 -4.56 8.33 16.84
N ASN A 453 -4.82 7.04 17.02
CA ASN A 453 -5.50 6.19 16.05
C ASN A 453 -6.50 5.30 16.80
N TRP A 454 -7.67 5.07 16.21
CA TRP A 454 -8.74 4.28 16.81
C TRP A 454 -8.76 2.90 16.17
N SER A 455 -8.89 1.84 16.97
CA SER A 455 -8.97 0.47 16.47
C SER A 455 -10.18 0.29 15.53
N PRO A 456 -10.05 -0.51 14.46
CA PRO A 456 -11.16 -0.79 13.55
C PRO A 456 -12.40 -1.42 14.20
N ASP A 457 -12.22 -2.22 15.25
CA ASP A 457 -13.31 -2.77 16.05
C ASP A 457 -14.00 -1.73 16.97
N GLY A 458 -13.42 -0.54 17.11
CA GLY A 458 -13.92 0.55 17.94
C GLY A 458 -13.63 0.43 19.43
N ALA A 459 -12.97 -0.64 19.89
CA ALA A 459 -12.79 -0.93 21.31
C ALA A 459 -11.69 -0.11 22.00
N LYS A 460 -10.69 0.38 21.26
CA LYS A 460 -9.50 1.01 21.83
C LYS A 460 -8.99 2.18 20.99
N ILE A 461 -8.20 3.03 21.64
CA ILE A 461 -7.30 3.96 20.97
C ILE A 461 -5.85 3.62 21.26
N VAL A 462 -4.97 3.95 20.32
CA VAL A 462 -3.52 4.01 20.49
C VAL A 462 -3.06 5.44 20.24
N TYR A 463 -2.08 5.90 20.99
CA TYR A 463 -1.51 7.24 20.86
C TYR A 463 -0.09 7.28 21.41
N VAL A 464 0.62 8.38 21.18
CA VAL A 464 1.92 8.61 21.79
C VAL A 464 1.84 9.55 22.98
N GLY A 465 2.60 9.24 24.03
CA GLY A 465 2.77 10.06 25.22
C GLY A 465 4.22 10.48 25.38
N CYS A 466 4.48 11.77 25.47
CA CYS A 466 5.81 12.36 25.29
C CYS A 466 6.28 13.17 26.50
N ASP A 467 7.56 13.03 26.84
CA ASP A 467 8.21 13.83 27.89
C ASP A 467 8.84 15.11 27.32
N GLY A 468 9.39 15.06 26.11
CA GLY A 468 9.98 16.21 25.39
C GLY A 468 8.94 17.10 24.70
N GLY A 469 7.70 16.63 24.62
CA GLY A 469 6.56 17.34 24.04
C GLY A 469 6.04 16.71 22.74
N ALA A 470 4.76 16.96 22.45
CA ALA A 470 4.05 16.42 21.29
C ALA A 470 3.35 17.53 20.52
N SER A 471 3.33 17.48 19.20
CA SER A 471 2.65 18.45 18.33
C SER A 471 2.31 17.84 16.98
N ALA A 472 1.67 18.64 16.12
CA ALA A 472 1.33 18.19 14.77
C ALA A 472 2.55 17.70 13.94
N LEU A 473 3.75 18.19 14.23
CA LEU A 473 4.93 17.95 13.39
C LEU A 473 6.13 17.44 14.19
N GLY A 474 5.94 17.15 15.48
CA GLY A 474 7.02 16.87 16.42
C GLY A 474 6.58 15.94 17.54
N ALA A 475 7.38 14.91 17.81
CA ALA A 475 7.20 13.93 18.87
C ALA A 475 8.59 13.65 19.47
N GLN A 476 8.85 14.13 20.69
CA GLN A 476 10.14 14.01 21.37
C GLN A 476 10.00 13.17 22.64
N ASP A 477 10.90 12.19 22.80
CA ASP A 477 10.94 11.29 23.96
C ASP A 477 9.57 10.64 24.23
N CYS A 478 8.99 10.08 23.17
CA CYS A 478 7.63 9.54 23.19
C CYS A 478 7.61 8.03 23.31
N ASP A 479 6.69 7.54 24.14
CA ASP A 479 6.29 6.13 24.25
C ASP A 479 4.91 5.91 23.63
N LEU A 480 4.56 4.64 23.44
CA LEU A 480 3.28 4.22 22.87
C LEU A 480 2.32 3.76 23.98
N TYR A 481 1.09 4.25 23.96
CA TYR A 481 0.05 3.92 24.95
C TYR A 481 -1.24 3.48 24.27
N THR A 482 -2.04 2.69 24.99
CA THR A 482 -3.43 2.35 24.63
C THR A 482 -4.41 2.71 25.73
N GLN A 483 -5.67 2.95 25.36
CA GLN A 483 -6.80 3.12 26.28
C GLN A 483 -8.05 2.44 25.72
N ASP A 484 -8.90 1.95 26.63
CA ASP A 484 -10.17 1.29 26.33
C ASP A 484 -11.29 2.31 26.17
N TRP A 485 -12.16 2.12 25.18
CA TRP A 485 -13.35 2.92 24.93
C TRP A 485 -14.62 2.25 25.48
N ASP A 486 -15.39 2.98 26.28
CA ASP A 486 -16.73 2.57 26.68
C ASP A 486 -17.81 3.46 26.01
N PRO A 487 -18.53 2.94 25.00
CA PRO A 487 -19.56 3.71 24.30
C PRO A 487 -20.79 4.00 25.17
N ALA A 488 -21.01 3.26 26.27
CA ALA A 488 -22.17 3.49 27.14
C ALA A 488 -21.99 4.73 28.03
N THR A 489 -20.74 5.02 28.41
CA THR A 489 -20.40 6.18 29.23
C THR A 489 -19.73 7.30 28.45
N GLU A 490 -19.36 7.07 27.20
CA GLU A 490 -18.57 7.97 26.35
C GLU A 490 -17.22 8.33 26.99
N THR A 491 -16.56 7.36 27.62
CA THR A 491 -15.28 7.58 28.33
C THR A 491 -14.18 6.63 27.91
N PHE A 492 -12.95 7.09 28.10
CA PHE A 492 -11.76 6.25 27.99
C PHE A 492 -11.22 5.87 29.38
N SER A 493 -10.68 4.66 29.49
CA SER A 493 -10.11 4.15 30.74
C SER A 493 -8.97 3.15 30.47
N ASN A 494 -8.38 2.61 31.53
CA ASN A 494 -7.35 1.56 31.46
C ASN A 494 -6.16 1.95 30.56
N GLU A 495 -5.50 3.06 30.87
CA GLU A 495 -4.27 3.46 30.18
C GLU A 495 -3.17 2.44 30.41
N GLN A 496 -2.61 1.92 29.31
CA GLN A 496 -1.53 0.94 29.33
C GLN A 496 -0.35 1.44 28.48
N LEU A 497 0.84 1.41 29.07
CA LEU A 497 2.10 1.57 28.33
C LEU A 497 2.31 0.32 27.47
N LEU A 498 2.29 0.51 26.15
CA LEU A 498 2.38 -0.57 25.18
C LEU A 498 3.82 -0.81 24.72
N ALA A 499 4.56 0.27 24.45
CA ALA A 499 5.96 0.20 24.06
C ALA A 499 6.72 1.42 24.59
N SER A 500 7.88 1.20 25.20
CA SER A 500 8.80 2.26 25.60
C SER A 500 9.81 2.55 24.50
N SER A 501 10.11 3.83 24.32
CA SER A 501 11.31 4.27 23.63
C SER A 501 12.56 3.89 24.44
N VAL A 502 13.69 3.71 23.76
CA VAL A 502 15.00 3.66 24.41
C VAL A 502 15.62 5.06 24.45
N ASP A 503 16.54 5.29 25.37
CA ASP A 503 17.23 6.58 25.51
C ASP A 503 17.79 7.08 24.16
N GLY A 504 17.42 8.29 23.78
CA GLY A 504 17.82 8.90 22.51
C GLY A 504 16.95 8.52 21.31
N GLU A 505 15.89 7.74 21.48
CA GLU A 505 14.89 7.45 20.46
C GLU A 505 13.52 8.04 20.79
N THR A 506 12.59 8.02 19.84
CA THR A 506 11.20 8.44 20.02
C THR A 506 10.25 7.58 19.18
N LEU A 507 9.06 7.30 19.70
CA LEU A 507 8.00 6.56 19.01
C LEU A 507 6.91 7.51 18.50
N TYR A 508 6.38 7.29 17.29
CA TYR A 508 5.38 8.16 16.68
C TYR A 508 4.55 7.50 15.57
N TYR A 509 3.47 8.17 15.15
CA TYR A 509 2.52 7.73 14.10
C TYR A 509 2.03 6.28 14.20
N PRO A 510 1.41 5.88 15.33
CA PRO A 510 0.85 4.55 15.44
C PRO A 510 -0.40 4.37 14.58
N SER A 511 -0.60 3.15 14.07
CA SER A 511 -1.76 2.75 13.29
C SER A 511 -2.14 1.30 13.56
N PHE A 512 -3.39 1.06 13.94
CA PHE A 512 -3.95 -0.28 14.06
C PHE A 512 -4.08 -0.96 12.69
N SER A 513 -3.78 -2.27 12.66
CA SER A 513 -4.13 -3.19 11.57
C SER A 513 -5.64 -3.34 11.46
N ALA A 514 -6.13 -3.81 10.30
CA ALA A 514 -7.56 -3.92 10.02
C ALA A 514 -8.31 -4.87 10.99
N ASP A 515 -7.63 -5.88 11.54
CA ASP A 515 -8.14 -6.83 12.53
C ASP A 515 -8.01 -6.34 13.99
N SER A 516 -7.50 -5.13 14.19
CA SER A 516 -7.24 -4.51 15.50
C SER A 516 -6.21 -5.25 16.37
N GLN A 517 -5.50 -6.26 15.85
CA GLN A 517 -4.58 -7.09 16.64
C GLN A 517 -3.14 -6.57 16.64
N TRP A 518 -2.76 -5.72 15.68
CA TRP A 518 -1.40 -5.23 15.52
C TRP A 518 -1.37 -3.71 15.40
N ILE A 519 -0.27 -3.12 15.83
CA ILE A 519 0.00 -1.70 15.68
C ILE A 519 1.34 -1.52 14.96
N ALA A 520 1.29 -0.88 13.80
CA ALA A 520 2.49 -0.40 13.13
C ALA A 520 2.78 1.03 13.59
N TYR A 521 4.05 1.38 13.78
CA TYR A 521 4.46 2.71 14.23
C TYR A 521 5.87 3.03 13.74
N ASN A 522 6.27 4.29 13.91
CA ASN A 522 7.62 4.71 13.68
C ASN A 522 8.45 4.74 14.95
N ARG A 523 9.71 4.35 14.83
CA ARG A 523 10.77 4.56 15.81
C ARG A 523 11.93 5.27 15.13
N ALA A 524 12.50 6.29 15.76
CA ALA A 524 13.65 6.98 15.20
C ALA A 524 14.64 7.45 16.27
N GLU A 525 15.92 7.38 15.95
CA GLU A 525 16.97 8.04 16.72
C GLU A 525 16.84 9.55 16.61
N GLN A 526 16.94 10.23 17.74
CA GLN A 526 16.88 11.68 17.83
C GLN A 526 18.29 12.26 17.72
N TYR A 527 18.45 13.30 16.91
CA TYR A 527 19.74 13.97 16.74
C TYR A 527 19.58 15.46 16.46
N ASP A 528 20.53 16.25 16.94
CA ASP A 528 20.59 17.67 16.65
C ASP A 528 21.32 17.93 15.33
N TYR A 529 20.77 18.84 14.52
CA TYR A 529 21.44 19.37 13.34
C TYR A 529 21.25 20.89 13.26
N VAL A 530 22.10 21.54 12.47
CA VAL A 530 21.97 22.98 12.21
C VAL A 530 21.22 23.16 10.89
N ASN A 531 20.06 23.80 10.94
CA ASN A 531 19.25 24.05 9.75
C ASN A 531 19.87 25.16 8.86
N SER A 532 19.27 25.44 7.71
CA SER A 532 19.73 26.47 6.78
C SER A 532 19.79 27.88 7.37
N ASP A 533 19.03 28.13 8.43
CA ASP A 533 18.97 29.42 9.12
C ASP A 533 20.02 29.54 10.24
N GLY A 534 20.76 28.47 10.52
CA GLY A 534 21.80 28.43 11.55
C GLY A 534 21.28 28.04 12.93
N ASP A 535 20.02 27.63 13.05
CA ASP A 535 19.42 27.18 14.30
C ASP A 535 19.70 25.70 14.53
N THR A 536 20.02 25.33 15.77
CA THR A 536 20.05 23.93 16.19
C THR A 536 18.62 23.43 16.32
N VAL A 537 18.28 22.40 15.55
CA VAL A 537 16.98 21.73 15.54
C VAL A 537 17.19 20.26 15.85
N THR A 538 16.37 19.71 16.73
CA THR A 538 16.35 18.27 17.02
C THR A 538 15.47 17.57 15.98
N ALA A 539 16.10 16.78 15.10
CA ALA A 539 15.40 15.82 14.26
C ALA A 539 14.86 14.71 15.16
N SER A 540 13.55 14.70 15.36
CA SER A 540 12.86 13.75 16.23
C SER A 540 11.88 12.89 15.44
N SER A 541 11.00 13.51 14.65
CA SER A 541 9.95 12.83 13.88
C SER A 541 9.84 13.41 12.47
N ASN A 542 8.63 13.47 11.87
CA ASN A 542 8.28 14.12 10.61
C ASN A 542 9.46 14.51 9.69
N ASN A 543 9.94 13.56 8.86
CA ASN A 543 11.15 13.66 8.00
C ASN A 543 12.50 13.31 8.69
N ASN A 544 12.47 12.61 9.83
CA ASN A 544 13.67 11.97 10.39
C ASN A 544 14.22 10.91 9.42
N GLU A 545 15.46 11.08 8.98
CA GLU A 545 16.08 10.21 7.97
C GLU A 545 16.29 8.79 8.50
N ARG A 546 16.45 8.65 9.83
CA ARG A 546 16.65 7.40 10.56
C ARG A 546 15.35 6.74 11.01
N ALA A 547 14.21 7.20 10.50
CA ALA A 547 12.91 6.63 10.82
C ALA A 547 12.80 5.19 10.32
N LYS A 548 12.41 4.30 11.24
CA LYS A 548 12.16 2.88 11.00
C LYS A 548 10.69 2.54 11.23
N LEU A 549 10.19 1.57 10.47
CA LEU A 549 8.91 0.92 10.67
C LEU A 549 9.06 -0.18 11.72
N MET A 550 8.12 -0.19 12.65
CA MET A 550 8.04 -1.15 13.74
C MET A 550 6.64 -1.76 13.80
N LEU A 551 6.53 -2.94 14.39
CA LEU A 551 5.28 -3.64 14.66
C LEU A 551 5.24 -4.13 16.11
N ILE A 552 4.07 -4.07 16.73
CA ILE A 552 3.80 -4.65 18.04
C ILE A 552 2.37 -5.17 18.10
N ALA A 553 2.14 -6.24 18.86
CA ALA A 553 0.78 -6.71 19.13
C ALA A 553 0.02 -5.67 19.97
N ALA A 554 -1.28 -5.48 19.69
CA ALA A 554 -2.13 -4.55 20.43
C ALA A 554 -2.33 -4.95 21.90
N SER A 555 -2.10 -6.22 22.23
CA SER A 555 -2.05 -6.76 23.60
C SER A 555 -0.72 -6.51 24.33
N GLY A 556 0.27 -5.92 23.66
CA GLY A 556 1.65 -5.81 24.13
C GLY A 556 2.51 -7.01 23.74
N GLY A 557 3.82 -6.87 23.91
CA GLY A 557 4.79 -7.88 23.48
C GLY A 557 6.11 -7.24 23.03
N PRO A 558 6.98 -8.01 22.35
CA PRO A 558 8.22 -7.47 21.80
C PRO A 558 7.92 -6.44 20.69
N GLN A 559 8.77 -5.41 20.61
CA GLN A 559 8.81 -4.50 19.48
C GLN A 559 9.57 -5.16 18.33
N ILE A 560 8.91 -5.38 17.20
CA ILE A 560 9.48 -6.06 16.03
C ILE A 560 9.89 -5.00 15.00
N GLU A 561 11.17 -4.96 14.63
CA GLU A 561 11.63 -4.12 13.52
C GLU A 561 11.26 -4.80 12.19
N LEU A 562 10.60 -4.06 11.30
CA LEU A 562 10.27 -4.53 9.95
C LEU A 562 11.49 -4.35 9.03
N ALA A 563 12.54 -5.12 9.26
CA ALA A 563 13.87 -4.91 8.69
C ALA A 563 13.88 -4.99 7.16
N GLN A 564 13.17 -5.96 6.57
CA GLN A 564 13.05 -6.10 5.11
C GLN A 564 12.32 -4.90 4.48
N ALA A 565 11.19 -4.48 5.06
CA ALA A 565 10.48 -3.27 4.62
C ALA A 565 11.34 -2.00 4.80
N ASN A 566 12.08 -1.90 5.91
CA ASN A 566 12.95 -0.77 6.19
C ASN A 566 14.10 -0.66 5.19
N GLY A 567 14.67 -1.79 4.77
CA GLY A 567 15.84 -1.86 3.90
C GLY A 567 17.09 -1.21 4.50
N VAL A 568 18.08 -0.98 3.64
CA VAL A 568 19.39 -0.46 4.05
C VAL A 568 19.46 1.06 3.93
N GLY A 569 19.92 1.71 4.99
CA GLY A 569 20.24 3.14 5.04
C GLY A 569 19.12 4.02 5.58
N ASP A 570 19.37 5.33 5.56
CA ASP A 570 18.51 6.36 6.12
C ASP A 570 17.43 6.76 5.10
N LEU A 571 16.36 5.97 5.04
CA LEU A 571 15.34 6.06 3.98
C LEU A 571 14.10 6.87 4.37
N THR A 572 14.09 7.47 5.57
CA THR A 572 12.96 8.31 6.02
C THR A 572 11.62 7.57 6.06
N ASN A 573 11.62 6.27 6.38
CA ASN A 573 10.40 5.45 6.34
C ASN A 573 9.39 5.94 7.36
N SER A 574 8.28 6.54 6.92
CA SER A 574 7.36 7.19 7.85
C SER A 574 5.90 7.14 7.41
N TRP A 575 5.00 7.30 8.39
CA TRP A 575 3.56 7.21 8.24
C TRP A 575 3.07 5.82 7.80
N PRO A 576 3.35 4.77 8.60
CA PRO A 576 2.81 3.44 8.36
C PRO A 576 1.29 3.46 8.42
N ARG A 577 0.63 2.96 7.37
CA ARG A 577 -0.82 2.90 7.24
C ARG A 577 -1.24 1.60 6.58
N TRP A 578 -2.15 0.90 7.25
CA TRP A 578 -2.63 -0.40 6.82
C TRP A 578 -3.64 -0.29 5.68
N ALA A 579 -3.52 -1.19 4.70
CA ALA A 579 -4.65 -1.60 3.89
C ALA A 579 -5.50 -2.64 4.65
N PRO A 580 -6.69 -3.00 4.16
CA PRO A 580 -7.42 -4.18 4.63
C PRO A 580 -6.56 -5.43 4.69
N VAL A 581 -6.78 -6.23 5.74
CA VAL A 581 -6.15 -7.54 5.93
C VAL A 581 -6.88 -8.57 5.07
N ALA A 582 -6.12 -9.46 4.44
CA ALA A 582 -6.63 -10.59 3.68
C ALA A 582 -6.02 -11.89 4.23
N GLY A 583 -6.85 -12.71 4.88
CA GLY A 583 -6.39 -13.94 5.54
C GLY A 583 -5.41 -13.65 6.69
N GLY A 584 -4.28 -14.37 6.73
CA GLY A 584 -3.23 -14.20 7.74
C GLY A 584 -2.19 -13.14 7.41
N THR A 585 -2.40 -12.32 6.37
CA THR A 585 -1.44 -11.30 5.94
C THR A 585 -2.07 -9.91 5.87
N GLY A 586 -1.32 -8.90 6.27
CA GLY A 586 -1.68 -7.49 6.12
C GLY A 586 -0.80 -6.78 5.10
N TRP A 587 -1.27 -5.64 4.57
CA TRP A 587 -0.46 -4.78 3.71
C TRP A 587 -0.22 -3.45 4.40
N LEU A 588 1.05 -3.06 4.51
CA LEU A 588 1.47 -1.82 5.16
C LEU A 588 2.03 -0.87 4.13
N ALA A 589 1.47 0.35 4.03
CA ALA A 589 1.96 1.41 3.16
C ALA A 589 2.63 2.53 3.94
N TRP A 590 3.64 3.18 3.37
CA TRP A 590 4.36 4.30 3.99
C TRP A 590 5.02 5.21 2.94
N GLY A 591 5.49 6.38 3.37
CA GLY A 591 6.35 7.25 2.57
C GLY A 591 7.83 6.97 2.83
N SER A 592 8.66 6.92 1.77
CA SER A 592 10.11 6.68 1.86
C SER A 592 10.87 7.41 0.76
N LYS A 593 12.09 7.86 1.06
CA LYS A 593 13.04 8.41 0.08
C LYS A 593 13.87 7.33 -0.65
N ARG A 594 13.55 6.05 -0.42
CA ARG A 594 14.10 4.93 -1.18
C ARG A 594 14.03 5.21 -2.68
N ALA A 595 15.09 4.83 -3.38
CA ALA A 595 15.15 4.95 -4.83
C ALA A 595 14.12 4.03 -5.50
N TYR A 596 13.37 4.55 -6.46
CA TYR A 596 12.58 3.75 -7.40
C TYR A 596 13.40 3.59 -8.68
N GLY A 597 14.24 2.55 -8.71
CA GLY A 597 15.26 2.37 -9.74
C GLY A 597 16.10 3.63 -9.93
N HIS A 598 16.28 4.05 -11.18
CA HIS A 598 16.87 5.34 -11.53
C HIS A 598 15.82 6.44 -11.74
N THR A 599 14.52 6.09 -11.73
CA THR A 599 13.41 7.01 -12.01
C THR A 599 13.24 8.05 -10.92
N VAL A 600 13.36 7.65 -9.65
CA VAL A 600 13.27 8.57 -8.50
C VAL A 600 14.39 8.27 -7.51
N VAL A 601 15.11 9.31 -7.08
CA VAL A 601 16.15 9.21 -6.05
C VAL A 601 15.98 10.36 -5.06
N GLY A 602 15.82 10.06 -3.77
CA GLY A 602 15.78 11.07 -2.71
C GLY A 602 14.47 11.87 -2.60
N THR A 603 13.56 11.75 -3.56
CA THR A 603 12.19 12.30 -3.46
C THR A 603 11.29 11.27 -2.77
N PRO A 604 10.55 11.63 -1.70
CA PRO A 604 9.62 10.74 -1.03
C PRO A 604 8.60 10.15 -2.00
N GLN A 605 8.46 8.82 -2.01
CA GLN A 605 7.44 8.08 -2.74
C GLN A 605 6.70 7.14 -1.79
N LEU A 606 5.53 6.66 -2.22
CA LEU A 606 4.75 5.67 -1.49
C LEU A 606 5.19 4.25 -1.83
N TRP A 607 5.38 3.44 -0.80
CA TRP A 607 5.77 2.04 -0.89
C TRP A 607 4.79 1.19 -0.09
N VAL A 608 4.70 -0.10 -0.42
CA VAL A 608 3.88 -1.08 0.29
C VAL A 608 4.67 -2.37 0.51
N SER A 609 4.42 -3.05 1.62
CA SER A 609 4.97 -4.38 1.90
C SER A 609 3.89 -5.28 2.50
N GLN A 610 3.95 -6.56 2.18
CA GLN A 610 3.17 -7.59 2.84
C GLN A 610 3.76 -7.87 4.23
N ILE A 611 2.88 -8.07 5.20
CA ILE A 611 3.19 -8.43 6.58
C ILE A 611 2.54 -9.78 6.88
N ASP A 612 3.34 -10.80 7.13
CA ASP A 612 2.88 -12.13 7.55
C ASP A 612 2.70 -12.17 9.08
N PHE A 613 1.44 -12.19 9.54
CA PHE A 613 1.17 -12.17 10.98
C PHE A 613 1.61 -13.45 11.69
N SER A 614 1.76 -14.58 10.98
CA SER A 614 2.26 -15.81 11.60
C SER A 614 3.74 -15.70 12.01
N LEU A 615 4.54 -14.96 11.23
CA LEU A 615 5.92 -14.61 11.60
C LEU A 615 5.96 -13.59 12.72
N ALA A 616 5.04 -12.62 12.72
CA ALA A 616 4.92 -11.62 13.77
C ALA A 616 4.57 -12.27 15.12
N ASP A 617 3.65 -13.23 15.14
CA ASP A 617 3.28 -14.03 16.33
C ASP A 617 4.48 -14.80 16.89
N ALA A 618 5.40 -15.23 16.02
CA ALA A 618 6.65 -15.88 16.40
C ALA A 618 7.76 -14.89 16.82
N GLY A 619 7.52 -13.58 16.77
CA GLY A 619 8.49 -12.53 17.07
C GLY A 619 9.60 -12.37 16.02
N ALA A 620 9.41 -12.92 14.81
CA ALA A 620 10.31 -12.75 13.67
C ALA A 620 9.92 -11.50 12.86
N ASP A 621 10.80 -11.04 11.95
CA ASP A 621 10.45 -9.98 10.98
C ASP A 621 9.36 -10.51 10.03
N PRO A 622 8.14 -9.97 10.07
CA PRO A 622 7.05 -10.42 9.24
C PRO A 622 7.00 -9.73 7.88
N SER A 623 7.88 -8.74 7.65
CA SER A 623 7.82 -7.90 6.45
C SER A 623 8.57 -8.49 5.28
N GLN A 624 8.10 -8.15 4.08
CA GLN A 624 8.80 -8.42 2.84
C GLN A 624 9.47 -7.15 2.26
N PRO A 625 10.46 -7.28 1.37
CA PRO A 625 10.99 -6.16 0.62
C PRO A 625 9.86 -5.38 -0.09
N PRO A 626 9.89 -4.03 -0.08
CA PRO A 626 8.76 -3.24 -0.51
C PRO A 626 8.59 -3.13 -2.02
N VAL A 627 7.35 -2.95 -2.44
CA VAL A 627 6.95 -2.64 -3.81
C VAL A 627 6.55 -1.16 -3.91
N TRP A 628 6.95 -0.50 -5.00
CA TRP A 628 6.56 0.89 -5.26
C TRP A 628 5.09 0.94 -5.68
N ILE A 629 4.31 1.84 -5.07
CA ILE A 629 2.87 1.95 -5.37
C ILE A 629 2.67 2.60 -6.75
N PRO A 630 2.04 1.91 -7.72
CA PRO A 630 1.92 2.41 -9.09
C PRO A 630 0.92 3.56 -9.22
N GLY A 631 1.11 4.42 -10.23
CA GLY A 631 0.20 5.52 -10.55
C GLY A 631 0.40 6.81 -9.74
N GLN A 632 1.31 6.83 -8.76
CA GLN A 632 1.76 8.09 -8.16
C GLN A 632 2.64 8.89 -9.13
N LEU A 633 2.72 10.20 -8.94
CA LEU A 633 3.55 11.07 -9.78
C LEU A 633 4.98 11.12 -9.22
N THR A 634 5.94 10.73 -10.05
CA THR A 634 7.36 10.60 -9.68
C THR A 634 8.09 11.94 -9.50
N SER A 635 7.50 13.03 -10.00
CA SER A 635 8.03 14.39 -9.85
C SER A 635 7.60 15.08 -8.55
N GLU A 636 6.77 14.44 -7.73
CA GLU A 636 6.18 15.01 -6.52
C GLU A 636 6.67 14.25 -5.28
N GLY A 637 6.80 14.94 -4.14
CA GLY A 637 7.02 14.27 -2.85
C GLY A 637 5.70 13.71 -2.35
N ASN A 638 5.57 12.39 -2.33
CA ASN A 638 4.33 11.69 -1.98
C ASN A 638 4.44 11.13 -0.55
N HIS A 639 3.46 11.47 0.30
CA HIS A 639 3.49 11.23 1.74
C HIS A 639 2.14 10.72 2.26
N THR A 640 2.18 10.16 3.48
CA THR A 640 1.01 9.91 4.33
C THR A 640 -0.10 9.12 3.61
N PRO A 641 0.19 7.90 3.12
CA PRO A 641 -0.81 7.12 2.39
C PRO A 641 -1.96 6.72 3.31
N THR A 642 -3.21 6.85 2.92
CA THR A 642 -4.38 6.37 3.66
C THR A 642 -5.22 5.49 2.75
N TRP A 643 -5.36 4.23 3.12
CA TRP A 643 -6.09 3.24 2.32
C TRP A 643 -7.60 3.34 2.51
N LEU A 644 -8.31 3.25 1.39
CA LEU A 644 -9.75 3.11 1.30
C LEU A 644 -10.06 1.78 0.62
N PRO A 645 -10.61 0.80 1.34
CA PRO A 645 -11.08 -0.45 0.75
C PRO A 645 -12.14 -0.16 -0.31
N ARG A 646 -12.06 -0.80 -1.48
CA ARG A 646 -13.27 -0.98 -2.28
C ARG A 646 -14.02 -2.15 -1.67
N TYR A 647 -15.13 -1.89 -0.97
CA TYR A 647 -16.09 -2.95 -0.70
C TYR A 647 -16.69 -3.35 -2.05
N ASN A 648 -16.49 -4.60 -2.45
CA ASN A 648 -17.11 -5.16 -3.63
C ASN A 648 -18.61 -4.89 -3.59
N ASN A 649 -19.13 -4.20 -4.60
CA ASN A 649 -20.55 -4.18 -4.92
C ASN A 649 -20.92 -5.48 -5.64
#